data_AF-A0A2E0NPP7-F1
#
_entry.id   AF-A0A2E0NPP7-F1
#
_cell.length_a   1.000
_cell.length_b   1.000
_cell.length_c   1.000
_cell.angle_alpha   90.00
_cell.angle_beta   90.00
_cell.angle_gamma   90.00
#
_symmetry.space_group_name_H-M   'P 1'
#
loop_
_entity.id
_entity.type
_entity.pdbx_description
1 polymer ?
#
loop_
_entity_poly.entity_id
_entity_poly.type
_entity_poly.pdbx_seq_one_letter_code
_entity_poly.pdbx_strand_id
1 'polypeptide(L)'
;MKYLLILLILPLTTIAQRSILSECGNDIINPQSKIEKILFEDKIKNSEFISKVNSRNSFNDNYYLKVDNSNKLKANDLNSSEFELTNNILELDQDYVVPVVVHILHDGGIVGTGFNMKESIIRDAIEGMNKVWANDFEIPNPGDGISMNIKFKLAEIDENGNTTNGINRIDLSDNQAYLDNGIGSSGLEDYNDDAEINSMREYASWDPEKYYNIYVVNAINGSSCDTGGTFGYATYSTSHGTINDGVVIISCLFGNPYYYTTLEHELGHGFSLPHTFNGDLRIEDGIQVYGCGDDGIEDTAKHTRSTAGAQVPCNSTEINFCDPTFNKVMSPTKTGTGTEQDIVKNIMNYGSCRNEFTFGQQKLANSALLLNRTSYINSTALNSSSDFLKPDVSFSENQEQTGGTISWVNYGDVKSNTIYLYSAQGSFINGGSTTTANQINLDYIDQGMKHNLLVSSNYDNDIKRIEEKVINSKIVREYFDDFEDISKIGDWIVLNGGDQSSWRLRTNLTSGETIEGAWHILYNATTAHDDYLISPIIEVKDGITDGISFNAKNESMTWMEDIDLYVIDENYQIILGTLQENITPPEEYLNYKFDLSEYEGQNIRIGFHSTTLDQYIFYMDDFKVGNYNTLSLNKIINDEITIYPNPVNSILKIDGEFTNAKIYDLKGKLIMESSESVIDVSQLPKSIYIIKVIANEESVVKTLKLIKE
;
A
#
# COMPACT_ATOMS: atom_id res chain seq x y z
N MET A 1 47.44 -54.12 18.78
CA MET A 1 47.85 -53.53 20.09
C MET A 1 47.23 -52.15 20.14
N LYS A 2 46.12 -51.99 20.87
CA LYS A 2 46.04 -51.47 22.25
C LYS A 2 46.42 -49.98 22.29
N TYR A 3 45.43 -49.10 22.22
CA TYR A 3 44.75 -48.41 23.35
C TYR A 3 45.45 -47.10 23.71
N LEU A 4 44.74 -45.96 23.69
CA LEU A 4 44.10 -45.45 24.91
C LEU A 4 43.18 -44.26 24.60
N LEU A 5 41.94 -44.38 25.06
CA LEU A 5 40.93 -43.33 25.17
C LEU A 5 40.75 -43.10 26.68
N ILE A 6 40.97 -41.89 27.20
CA ILE A 6 40.46 -41.45 28.51
C ILE A 6 40.01 -39.99 28.41
N LEU A 7 38.72 -39.79 28.72
CA LEU A 7 38.00 -38.54 28.92
C LEU A 7 38.34 -37.85 30.25
N LEU A 8 38.14 -36.52 30.29
CA LEU A 8 37.70 -35.69 31.45
C LEU A 8 37.27 -34.29 30.89
N ILE A 9 35.99 -34.05 30.58
CA ILE A 9 34.90 -33.39 31.37
C ILE A 9 35.16 -31.89 31.74
N LEU A 10 34.60 -30.98 30.91
CA LEU A 10 33.79 -29.72 31.09
C LEU A 10 34.11 -28.69 32.22
N PRO A 11 33.73 -27.36 32.14
CA PRO A 11 32.54 -26.77 31.45
C PRO A 11 32.65 -25.35 30.78
N LEU A 12 31.60 -24.98 30.00
CA LEU A 12 30.94 -23.66 29.71
C LEU A 12 31.84 -22.39 29.50
N THR A 13 31.74 -21.56 28.45
CA THR A 13 30.62 -20.70 27.94
C THR A 13 31.07 -19.92 26.67
N THR A 14 30.16 -19.68 25.70
CA THR A 14 30.04 -18.51 24.75
C THR A 14 31.30 -18.00 24.01
N ILE A 15 31.36 -17.80 22.68
CA ILE A 15 30.56 -16.89 21.84
C ILE A 15 30.67 -17.38 20.38
N ALA A 16 29.55 -17.39 19.66
CA ALA A 16 29.48 -17.64 18.23
C ALA A 16 30.13 -16.47 17.45
N GLN A 17 31.23 -16.76 16.75
CA GLN A 17 31.77 -15.87 15.73
C GLN A 17 31.08 -16.24 14.41
N ARG A 18 30.04 -15.48 14.03
CA ARG A 18 29.46 -15.55 12.68
C ARG A 18 30.50 -15.01 11.70
N SER A 19 31.05 -15.89 10.89
CA SER A 19 31.57 -15.53 9.57
C SER A 19 30.38 -15.32 8.64
N ILE A 20 30.15 -14.10 8.18
CA ILE A 20 29.33 -13.85 6.99
C ILE A 20 30.30 -13.38 5.93
N LEU A 21 30.74 -14.33 5.10
CA LEU A 21 31.27 -14.07 3.77
C LEU A 21 30.11 -13.65 2.87
N SER A 22 30.43 -12.73 1.98
CA SER A 22 29.66 -12.25 0.83
C SER A 22 28.69 -13.27 0.24
N GLU A 23 27.39 -13.01 0.39
CA GLU A 23 26.35 -13.49 -0.50
C GLU A 23 25.77 -12.28 -1.24
N CYS A 24 26.52 -11.72 -2.19
CA CYS A 24 25.90 -11.10 -3.37
C CYS A 24 25.64 -12.23 -4.35
N GLY A 25 24.62 -13.03 -4.04
CA GLY A 25 24.15 -14.14 -4.85
C GLY A 25 23.08 -13.67 -5.82
N ASN A 26 23.04 -14.30 -6.99
CA ASN A 26 21.98 -14.17 -7.98
C ASN A 26 20.60 -14.39 -7.35
N ASP A 27 19.88 -13.32 -7.05
CA ASP A 27 18.44 -13.41 -6.91
C ASP A 27 17.79 -13.08 -8.24
N ILE A 28 17.29 -14.16 -8.84
CA ILE A 28 16.06 -14.20 -9.63
C ILE A 28 15.18 -13.03 -9.21
N ILE A 29 14.68 -12.26 -10.18
CA ILE A 29 13.62 -11.24 -9.99
C ILE A 29 12.74 -11.72 -8.84
N ASN A 30 12.64 -10.97 -7.73
CA ASN A 30 11.76 -11.34 -6.63
C ASN A 30 10.40 -10.65 -6.88
N PRO A 31 9.45 -11.29 -7.59
CA PRO A 31 8.15 -10.73 -7.88
C PRO A 31 7.28 -10.51 -6.63
N GLN A 32 7.63 -11.09 -5.47
CA GLN A 32 6.81 -10.93 -4.26
C GLN A 32 6.70 -9.48 -3.79
N SER A 33 7.78 -8.70 -3.76
CA SER A 33 7.75 -7.32 -3.22
C SER A 33 6.98 -6.33 -4.09
N LYS A 34 6.75 -6.64 -5.37
CA LYS A 34 5.93 -5.83 -6.29
C LYS A 34 4.48 -6.31 -6.38
N ILE A 35 4.23 -7.60 -6.19
CA ILE A 35 2.88 -8.13 -5.96
C ILE A 35 2.28 -7.51 -4.70
N GLU A 36 3.08 -7.28 -3.65
CA GLU A 36 2.69 -6.53 -2.45
C GLU A 36 2.20 -5.09 -2.77
N LYS A 37 2.77 -4.43 -3.79
CA LYS A 37 2.35 -3.10 -4.26
C LYS A 37 1.00 -3.12 -5.00
N ILE A 38 0.74 -4.14 -5.82
CA ILE A 38 -0.57 -4.33 -6.47
C ILE A 38 -1.66 -4.64 -5.43
N LEU A 39 -1.35 -5.52 -4.47
CA LEU A 39 -2.24 -5.80 -3.33
C LEU A 39 -2.53 -4.55 -2.49
N PHE A 40 -1.64 -3.55 -2.52
CA PHE A 40 -1.81 -2.26 -1.85
C PHE A 40 -2.65 -1.26 -2.66
N GLU A 41 -2.51 -1.18 -3.98
CA GLU A 41 -3.39 -0.37 -4.85
C GLU A 41 -4.84 -0.86 -4.81
N ASP A 42 -5.07 -2.17 -4.67
CA ASP A 42 -6.40 -2.72 -4.40
C ASP A 42 -6.95 -2.20 -3.08
N LYS A 43 -6.16 -2.15 -2.00
CA LYS A 43 -6.59 -1.56 -0.72
C LYS A 43 -7.03 -0.10 -0.84
N ILE A 44 -6.42 0.68 -1.74
CA ILE A 44 -6.82 2.08 -2.00
C ILE A 44 -8.15 2.14 -2.75
N LYS A 45 -8.33 1.36 -3.83
CA LYS A 45 -9.62 1.28 -4.53
C LYS A 45 -10.74 0.77 -3.63
N ASN A 46 -10.39 -0.12 -2.70
CA ASN A 46 -11.30 -0.68 -1.70
C ASN A 46 -11.81 0.41 -0.73
N SER A 47 -10.94 1.32 -0.28
CA SER A 47 -11.35 2.43 0.60
C SER A 47 -12.21 3.47 -0.15
N GLU A 48 -11.94 3.71 -1.43
CA GLU A 48 -12.78 4.58 -2.28
C GLU A 48 -14.18 4.01 -2.51
N PHE A 49 -14.32 2.69 -2.73
CA PHE A 49 -15.63 2.06 -2.88
C PHE A 49 -16.46 2.19 -1.60
N ILE A 50 -15.88 1.82 -0.45
CA ILE A 50 -16.55 1.93 0.86
C ILE A 50 -16.98 3.39 1.12
N SER A 51 -16.11 4.37 0.81
CA SER A 51 -16.44 5.79 0.92
C SER A 51 -17.62 6.21 0.02
N LYS A 52 -17.64 5.75 -1.24
CA LYS A 52 -18.73 6.04 -2.19
C LYS A 52 -20.05 5.41 -1.76
N VAL A 53 -20.05 4.18 -1.26
CA VAL A 53 -21.24 3.51 -0.72
C VAL A 53 -21.77 4.23 0.52
N ASN A 54 -20.90 4.53 1.50
CA ASN A 54 -21.27 5.25 2.72
C ASN A 54 -21.78 6.67 2.46
N SER A 55 -21.25 7.35 1.43
CA SER A 55 -21.75 8.67 1.01
C SER A 55 -23.18 8.65 0.43
N ARG A 56 -23.65 7.50 -0.10
CA ARG A 56 -25.03 7.33 -0.57
C ARG A 56 -26.00 6.97 0.56
N ASN A 57 -25.56 6.19 1.54
CA ASN A 57 -26.36 5.84 2.72
C ASN A 57 -26.59 7.04 3.67
N SER A 58 -25.71 8.06 3.63
CA SER A 58 -25.87 9.31 4.38
C SER A 58 -27.02 10.22 3.90
N PHE A 59 -27.70 9.93 2.78
CA PHE A 59 -28.76 10.81 2.27
C PHE A 59 -30.15 10.60 2.91
N ASN A 60 -30.29 9.70 3.88
CA ASN A 60 -31.60 9.41 4.49
C ASN A 60 -31.75 9.68 6.00
N ASP A 61 -30.75 10.20 6.71
CA ASP A 61 -30.92 10.54 8.13
C ASP A 61 -30.81 12.04 8.42
N ASN A 62 -31.97 12.62 8.74
CA ASN A 62 -32.14 13.97 9.25
C ASN A 62 -31.49 14.14 10.64
N TYR A 63 -30.25 14.63 10.74
CA TYR A 63 -29.78 15.35 11.94
C TYR A 63 -28.75 16.43 11.59
N TYR A 64 -29.16 17.69 11.74
CA TYR A 64 -28.29 18.86 11.72
C TYR A 64 -27.37 18.88 12.95
N LEU A 65 -26.05 18.78 12.74
CA LEU A 65 -25.06 19.30 13.68
C LEU A 65 -24.45 20.59 13.09
N LYS A 66 -24.69 21.69 13.82
CA LYS A 66 -24.13 23.01 13.55
C LYS A 66 -22.62 22.99 13.86
N VAL A 67 -21.82 23.48 12.93
CA VAL A 67 -20.41 23.84 13.17
C VAL A 67 -20.36 25.17 13.93
N ASP A 68 -19.68 25.17 15.09
CA ASP A 68 -19.32 26.38 15.85
C ASP A 68 -18.11 27.05 15.18
N ASN A 69 -18.27 28.33 14.84
CA ASN A 69 -17.35 29.14 14.03
C ASN A 69 -16.55 30.14 14.91
N SER A 70 -16.05 29.69 16.06
CA SER A 70 -15.30 30.55 16.99
C SER A 70 -13.86 30.09 17.16
N ASN A 71 -13.00 30.44 16.20
CA ASN A 71 -11.58 30.82 16.40
C ASN A 71 -10.90 31.14 15.04
N LYS A 72 -11.28 32.27 14.43
CA LYS A 72 -10.44 32.93 13.42
C LYS A 72 -9.60 33.98 14.14
N LEU A 73 -8.30 33.72 14.28
CA LEU A 73 -7.33 34.75 14.70
C LEU A 73 -7.33 35.87 13.65
N LYS A 74 -7.42 37.11 14.15
CA LYS A 74 -7.56 38.32 13.34
C LYS A 74 -6.21 38.72 12.76
N ALA A 75 -6.17 38.86 11.44
CA ALA A 75 -5.11 39.57 10.72
C ALA A 75 -5.07 41.02 11.22
N ASN A 76 -4.10 41.38 12.06
CA ASN A 76 -3.71 42.76 12.38
C ASN A 76 -2.47 42.82 13.28
N ASP A 77 -1.41 42.11 12.93
CA ASP A 77 -0.04 42.44 13.34
C ASP A 77 0.90 41.92 12.24
N LEU A 78 1.99 42.65 11.96
CA LEU A 78 3.02 42.44 10.92
C LEU A 78 2.93 43.37 9.70
N ASN A 79 3.18 44.67 9.94
CA ASN A 79 3.52 45.64 8.89
C ASN A 79 5.04 45.67 8.64
N SER A 80 5.49 45.14 7.51
CA SER A 80 6.66 45.68 6.79
C SER A 80 6.52 45.36 5.29
N SER A 81 6.60 46.39 4.45
CA SER A 81 6.05 46.41 3.09
C SER A 81 6.83 45.63 2.02
N GLU A 82 7.90 44.91 2.38
CA GLU A 82 8.57 43.92 1.50
C GLU A 82 8.17 42.47 1.84
N PHE A 83 7.46 42.26 2.96
CA PHE A 83 7.08 40.94 3.49
C PHE A 83 5.69 40.45 3.02
N GLU A 84 4.88 41.32 2.41
CA GLU A 84 3.53 40.97 1.93
C GLU A 84 3.49 40.29 0.56
N LEU A 85 4.56 40.33 -0.23
CA LEU A 85 4.57 39.63 -1.53
C LEU A 85 4.72 38.12 -1.37
N THR A 86 5.46 37.64 -0.37
CA THR A 86 5.79 36.22 -0.18
C THR A 86 4.65 35.41 0.46
N ASN A 87 3.82 36.05 1.30
CA ASN A 87 2.68 35.36 1.93
C ASN A 87 1.46 35.19 0.99
N ASN A 88 1.42 35.88 -0.15
CA ASN A 88 0.34 35.74 -1.13
C ASN A 88 0.62 34.68 -2.22
N ILE A 89 1.78 33.99 -2.17
CA ILE A 89 2.21 33.01 -3.18
C ILE A 89 2.39 31.59 -2.61
N LEU A 90 2.45 31.42 -1.29
CA LEU A 90 2.48 30.09 -0.67
C LEU A 90 1.06 29.51 -0.60
N GLU A 91 0.65 28.80 -1.65
CA GLU A 91 -0.39 27.78 -1.50
C GLU A 91 0.18 26.69 -0.58
N LEU A 92 -0.25 26.68 0.69
CA LEU A 92 0.20 25.74 1.72
C LEU A 92 -0.10 24.26 1.40
N ASP A 93 -0.87 24.01 0.33
CA ASP A 93 -1.29 22.69 -0.15
C ASP A 93 -0.69 22.31 -1.52
N GLN A 94 0.21 23.12 -2.10
CA GLN A 94 0.85 22.81 -3.39
C GLN A 94 2.17 22.06 -3.19
N ASP A 95 2.25 20.83 -3.73
CA ASP A 95 3.50 20.10 -3.86
C ASP A 95 4.33 20.62 -5.04
N TYR A 96 5.51 21.18 -4.79
CA TYR A 96 6.45 21.53 -5.84
C TYR A 96 7.28 20.32 -6.25
N VAL A 97 7.38 20.03 -7.55
CA VAL A 97 8.17 18.90 -8.05
C VAL A 97 9.50 19.39 -8.64
N VAL A 98 10.60 18.96 -8.05
CA VAL A 98 11.97 19.26 -8.47
C VAL A 98 12.49 18.11 -9.34
N PRO A 99 12.92 18.37 -10.59
CA PRO A 99 13.57 17.37 -11.43
C PRO A 99 14.95 17.04 -10.87
N VAL A 100 15.25 15.76 -10.70
CA VAL A 100 16.56 15.29 -10.24
C VAL A 100 17.21 14.38 -11.26
N VAL A 101 18.53 14.44 -11.34
CA VAL A 101 19.35 13.43 -12.04
C VAL A 101 20.28 12.79 -11.03
N VAL A 102 20.39 11.47 -11.08
CA VAL A 102 21.28 10.69 -10.21
C VAL A 102 22.48 10.22 -11.01
N HIS A 103 23.65 10.75 -10.67
CA HIS A 103 24.94 10.37 -11.23
C HIS A 103 25.55 9.26 -10.37
N ILE A 104 25.61 8.05 -10.91
CA ILE A 104 26.26 6.89 -10.27
C ILE A 104 27.70 6.82 -10.76
N LEU A 105 28.65 7.16 -9.90
CA LEU A 105 30.07 7.04 -10.18
C LEU A 105 30.56 5.67 -9.73
N HIS A 106 31.01 4.84 -10.67
CA HIS A 106 31.30 3.43 -10.41
C HIS A 106 32.68 2.98 -10.88
N ASP A 107 33.08 1.80 -10.43
CA ASP A 107 34.38 1.16 -10.65
C ASP A 107 34.47 0.29 -11.91
N GLY A 108 33.44 0.35 -12.76
CA GLY A 108 33.31 -0.43 -14.00
C GLY A 108 32.60 -1.77 -13.79
N GLY A 109 32.08 -2.02 -12.58
CA GLY A 109 31.22 -3.16 -12.30
C GLY A 109 29.99 -3.20 -13.19
N ILE A 110 29.42 -4.39 -13.39
CA ILE A 110 28.16 -4.56 -14.14
C ILE A 110 27.02 -3.91 -13.34
N VAL A 111 26.03 -3.31 -14.02
CA VAL A 111 24.85 -2.75 -13.36
C VAL A 111 24.20 -3.77 -12.42
N GLY A 112 23.97 -3.35 -11.17
CA GLY A 112 23.50 -4.17 -10.07
C GLY A 112 24.60 -4.78 -9.20
N THR A 113 25.88 -4.51 -9.48
CA THR A 113 27.01 -5.01 -8.69
C THR A 113 27.89 -3.88 -8.18
N GLY A 114 28.46 -4.06 -6.98
CA GLY A 114 29.37 -3.08 -6.36
C GLY A 114 28.78 -1.68 -6.33
N PHE A 115 29.55 -0.69 -6.81
CA PHE A 115 29.15 0.71 -6.87
C PHE A 115 28.25 1.03 -8.07
N ASN A 116 28.12 0.13 -9.05
CA ASN A 116 27.23 0.32 -10.20
C ASN A 116 25.78 -0.09 -9.84
N MET A 117 25.13 0.68 -8.98
CA MET A 117 23.86 0.35 -8.32
C MET A 117 22.70 0.02 -9.29
N LYS A 118 21.86 -0.96 -8.94
CA LYS A 118 20.65 -1.30 -9.72
C LYS A 118 19.64 -0.15 -9.71
N GLU A 119 18.98 0.09 -10.84
CA GLU A 119 17.96 1.14 -11.00
C GLU A 119 16.85 1.09 -9.93
N SER A 120 16.41 -0.10 -9.51
CA SER A 120 15.37 -0.21 -8.48
C SER A 120 15.78 0.44 -7.15
N ILE A 121 17.03 0.23 -6.71
CA ILE A 121 17.53 0.83 -5.46
C ILE A 121 17.57 2.36 -5.57
N ILE A 122 17.89 2.89 -6.75
CA ILE A 122 17.89 4.34 -7.00
C ILE A 122 16.46 4.88 -6.92
N ARG A 123 15.48 4.17 -7.47
CA ARG A 123 14.07 4.56 -7.39
C ARG A 123 13.54 4.49 -5.95
N ASP A 124 13.91 3.45 -5.21
CA ASP A 124 13.56 3.30 -3.80
C ASP A 124 14.19 4.41 -2.94
N ALA A 125 15.42 4.83 -3.25
CA ALA A 125 16.08 5.99 -2.64
C ALA A 125 15.30 7.28 -2.86
N ILE A 126 14.86 7.54 -4.09
CA ILE A 126 14.04 8.73 -4.40
C ILE A 126 12.66 8.66 -3.73
N GLU A 127 12.05 7.48 -3.64
CA GLU A 127 10.78 7.30 -2.93
C GLU A 127 10.93 7.54 -1.43
N GLY A 128 11.91 6.90 -0.78
CA GLY A 128 12.15 7.06 0.66
C GLY A 128 12.47 8.51 1.03
N MET A 129 13.28 9.18 0.21
CA MET A 129 13.57 10.61 0.35
C MET A 129 12.31 11.48 0.30
N ASN A 130 11.41 11.22 -0.67
CA ASN A 130 10.13 11.93 -0.75
C ASN A 130 9.24 11.66 0.47
N LYS A 131 9.22 10.42 1.00
CA LYS A 131 8.44 10.07 2.20
C LYS A 131 8.95 10.81 3.44
N VAL A 132 10.26 10.89 3.64
CA VAL A 132 10.86 11.64 4.75
C VAL A 132 10.57 13.13 4.60
N TRP A 133 10.74 13.70 3.40
CA TRP A 133 10.43 15.12 3.14
C TRP A 133 8.93 15.43 3.24
N ALA A 134 8.05 14.46 3.03
CA ALA A 134 6.60 14.61 3.25
C ALA A 134 6.18 14.39 4.71
N ASN A 135 7.10 13.99 5.61
CA ASN A 135 6.80 13.50 6.96
C ASN A 135 5.69 12.42 6.95
N ASP A 136 5.83 11.46 6.03
CA ASP A 136 4.86 10.39 5.83
C ASP A 136 4.90 9.34 6.96
N PHE A 137 3.73 8.90 7.42
CA PHE A 137 3.56 7.89 8.48
C PHE A 137 3.99 6.48 8.07
N GLU A 138 4.24 6.22 6.78
CA GLU A 138 4.70 4.93 6.26
C GLU A 138 6.19 4.64 6.51
N ILE A 139 6.98 5.60 7.00
CA ILE A 139 8.38 5.33 7.38
C ILE A 139 8.44 4.59 8.73
N PRO A 140 9.45 3.74 9.01
CA PRO A 140 9.51 2.94 10.24
C PRO A 140 9.47 3.72 11.57
N ASN A 141 9.64 5.05 11.55
CA ASN A 141 9.58 5.93 12.72
C ASN A 141 9.18 7.38 12.32
N PRO A 142 7.89 7.65 11.98
CA PRO A 142 7.49 8.99 11.59
C PRO A 142 7.69 9.97 12.75
N GLY A 143 8.27 11.12 12.44
CA GLY A 143 8.50 12.19 13.40
C GLY A 143 7.24 13.00 13.68
N ASP A 144 7.31 13.89 14.66
CA ASP A 144 6.24 14.85 14.93
C ASP A 144 6.40 16.09 14.01
N GLY A 145 7.03 15.92 12.84
CA GLY A 145 7.43 17.01 11.94
C GLY A 145 6.34 17.49 11.00
N ILE A 146 6.77 18.10 9.90
CA ILE A 146 5.89 18.56 8.82
C ILE A 146 6.40 18.11 7.45
N SER A 147 5.48 18.05 6.48
CA SER A 147 5.84 17.99 5.06
C SER A 147 6.60 19.25 4.68
N MET A 148 7.62 19.12 3.83
CA MET A 148 8.35 20.24 3.24
C MET A 148 7.65 20.80 2.00
N ASN A 149 6.59 20.16 1.51
CA ASN A 149 5.85 20.50 0.27
C ASN A 149 6.74 20.58 -0.98
N ILE A 150 7.86 19.85 -0.96
CA ILE A 150 8.78 19.70 -2.08
C ILE A 150 8.93 18.20 -2.32
N LYS A 151 8.65 17.79 -3.55
CA LYS A 151 8.84 16.44 -4.08
C LYS A 151 9.97 16.45 -5.09
N PHE A 152 10.63 15.33 -5.24
CA PHE A 152 11.70 15.12 -6.19
C PHE A 152 11.33 13.99 -7.14
N LYS A 153 11.57 14.18 -8.43
CA LYS A 153 11.26 13.20 -9.45
C LYS A 153 12.45 13.05 -10.39
N LEU A 154 12.84 11.81 -10.67
CA LEU A 154 13.86 11.51 -11.67
C LEU A 154 13.48 12.17 -13.00
N ALA A 155 14.43 12.86 -13.61
CA ALA A 155 14.28 13.49 -14.91
C ALA A 155 13.82 12.50 -15.97
N GLU A 156 12.92 12.94 -16.84
CA GLU A 156 12.39 12.15 -17.95
C GLU A 156 12.97 12.58 -19.29
N ILE A 157 13.56 13.79 -19.36
CA ILE A 157 14.23 14.35 -20.53
C ILE A 157 15.66 14.75 -20.14
N ASP A 158 16.67 14.35 -20.91
CA ASP A 158 18.08 14.71 -20.74
C ASP A 158 18.41 16.09 -21.31
N GLU A 159 19.66 16.54 -21.14
CA GLU A 159 20.13 17.86 -21.60
C GLU A 159 20.02 18.08 -23.10
N ASN A 160 20.02 17.00 -23.88
CA ASN A 160 19.94 17.03 -25.33
C ASN A 160 18.48 16.97 -25.82
N GLY A 161 17.52 16.90 -24.91
CA GLY A 161 16.09 16.79 -25.22
C GLY A 161 15.64 15.36 -25.51
N ASN A 162 16.46 14.34 -25.25
CA ASN A 162 16.07 12.94 -25.43
C ASN A 162 15.45 12.38 -24.14
N THR A 163 14.67 11.31 -24.27
CA THR A 163 14.10 10.61 -23.10
C THR A 163 15.19 9.95 -22.26
N THR A 164 15.07 10.02 -20.93
CA THR A 164 16.02 9.44 -19.97
C THR A 164 15.29 8.89 -18.74
N ASN A 165 15.88 7.90 -18.06
CA ASN A 165 15.38 7.42 -16.77
C ASN A 165 15.88 8.27 -15.58
N GLY A 166 16.59 9.37 -15.85
CA GLY A 166 17.14 10.29 -14.86
C GLY A 166 18.36 9.73 -14.13
N ILE A 167 18.96 8.64 -14.64
CA ILE A 167 20.14 8.00 -14.06
C ILE A 167 21.28 8.08 -15.06
N ASN A 168 22.31 8.81 -14.70
CA ASN A 168 23.56 8.88 -15.44
C ASN A 168 24.60 7.95 -14.77
N ARG A 169 25.32 7.14 -15.54
CA ARG A 169 26.32 6.20 -15.02
C ARG A 169 27.68 6.56 -15.56
N ILE A 170 28.62 6.81 -14.66
CA ILE A 170 29.95 7.31 -14.99
C ILE A 170 30.95 6.23 -14.60
N ASP A 171 31.57 5.65 -15.61
CA ASP A 171 32.61 4.66 -15.43
C ASP A 171 33.95 5.34 -15.11
N LEU A 172 34.43 5.12 -13.89
CA LEU A 172 35.70 5.61 -13.37
C LEU A 172 36.68 4.47 -13.09
N SER A 173 36.52 3.31 -13.75
CA SER A 173 37.46 2.17 -13.63
C SER A 173 38.91 2.55 -13.97
N ASP A 174 39.11 3.55 -14.82
CA ASP A 174 40.44 4.03 -15.23
C ASP A 174 40.97 5.16 -14.34
N ASN A 175 40.20 5.62 -13.34
CA ASN A 175 40.58 6.70 -12.44
C ASN A 175 41.02 6.16 -11.07
N GLN A 176 42.32 5.87 -10.94
CA GLN A 176 42.86 5.28 -9.71
C GLN A 176 42.65 6.14 -8.46
N ALA A 177 42.69 7.48 -8.59
CA ALA A 177 42.48 8.38 -7.46
C ALA A 177 41.05 8.27 -6.91
N TYR A 178 40.05 8.16 -7.79
CA TYR A 178 38.66 7.87 -7.42
C TYR A 178 38.51 6.48 -6.78
N LEU A 179 39.11 5.44 -7.36
CA LEU A 179 38.99 4.09 -6.82
C LEU A 179 39.58 3.97 -5.40
N ASP A 180 40.69 4.65 -5.14
CA ASP A 180 41.38 4.56 -3.85
C ASP A 180 40.75 5.44 -2.76
N ASN A 181 40.30 6.66 -3.10
CA ASN A 181 39.91 7.67 -2.11
C ASN A 181 38.57 8.38 -2.39
N GLY A 182 37.88 8.02 -3.48
CA GLY A 182 36.64 8.65 -3.91
C GLY A 182 36.82 10.11 -4.31
N ILE A 183 35.93 10.98 -3.84
CA ILE A 183 35.95 12.41 -4.18
C ILE A 183 36.64 13.23 -3.09
N GLY A 184 37.53 14.14 -3.46
CA GLY A 184 38.14 15.12 -2.56
C GLY A 184 39.64 15.29 -2.76
N SER A 185 40.29 15.95 -1.80
CA SER A 185 41.70 16.37 -1.88
C SER A 185 42.71 15.23 -2.05
N SER A 186 42.37 14.02 -1.62
CA SER A 186 43.18 12.81 -1.79
C SER A 186 42.68 11.87 -2.89
N GLY A 187 41.57 12.22 -3.55
CA GLY A 187 40.91 11.42 -4.58
C GLY A 187 40.72 12.19 -5.88
N LEU A 188 39.63 11.91 -6.59
CA LEU A 188 39.20 12.73 -7.73
C LEU A 188 38.65 14.06 -7.20
N GLU A 189 39.10 15.18 -7.76
CA GLU A 189 38.63 16.49 -7.35
C GLU A 189 37.12 16.66 -7.62
N ASP A 190 36.44 17.43 -6.77
CA ASP A 190 35.01 17.73 -6.90
C ASP A 190 34.75 18.64 -8.12
N TYR A 191 35.51 19.74 -8.19
CA TYR A 191 35.54 20.70 -9.29
C TYR A 191 36.97 21.20 -9.52
N ASN A 192 37.40 21.35 -10.78
CA ASN A 192 38.64 22.02 -11.15
C ASN A 192 38.37 23.06 -12.25
N ASP A 193 38.88 24.28 -12.10
CA ASP A 193 38.68 25.38 -13.07
C ASP A 193 39.65 25.33 -14.26
N ASP A 194 40.64 24.45 -14.23
CA ASP A 194 41.52 24.13 -15.36
C ASP A 194 40.81 23.15 -16.31
N ALA A 195 40.48 23.64 -17.51
CA ALA A 195 39.81 22.86 -18.55
C ALA A 195 40.60 21.64 -19.05
N GLU A 196 41.89 21.50 -18.69
CA GLU A 196 42.69 20.31 -19.00
C GLU A 196 42.53 19.18 -17.96
N ILE A 197 41.90 19.45 -16.81
CA ILE A 197 41.70 18.50 -15.72
C ILE A 197 40.21 18.15 -15.62
N ASN A 198 39.87 16.90 -15.91
CA ASN A 198 38.51 16.40 -15.65
C ASN A 198 38.35 16.08 -14.17
N SER A 199 37.45 16.77 -13.50
CA SER A 199 37.02 16.47 -12.13
C SER A 199 35.63 15.78 -12.14
N MET A 200 35.11 15.44 -10.96
CA MET A 200 33.81 14.77 -10.81
C MET A 200 32.70 15.48 -11.59
N ARG A 201 32.60 16.80 -11.45
CA ARG A 201 31.51 17.58 -12.06
C ARG A 201 31.66 17.73 -13.57
N GLU A 202 32.87 17.69 -14.13
CA GLU A 202 33.04 17.61 -15.59
C GLU A 202 32.67 16.22 -16.13
N TYR A 203 32.90 15.15 -15.37
CA TYR A 203 32.45 13.81 -15.77
C TYR A 203 30.94 13.64 -15.70
N ALA A 204 30.27 14.36 -14.78
CA ALA A 204 28.96 13.96 -14.29
C ALA A 204 28.00 15.13 -14.01
N SER A 205 28.02 16.23 -14.77
CA SER A 205 27.07 17.33 -14.56
C SER A 205 26.02 17.41 -15.66
N TRP A 206 24.76 17.60 -15.25
CA TRP A 206 23.73 18.17 -16.10
C TRP A 206 23.40 19.62 -15.69
N ASP A 207 22.86 20.39 -16.62
CA ASP A 207 22.44 21.80 -16.47
C ASP A 207 21.75 22.05 -15.11
N PRO A 208 22.45 22.71 -14.17
CA PRO A 208 21.92 22.93 -12.83
C PRO A 208 20.75 23.90 -12.76
N GLU A 209 20.40 24.60 -13.84
CA GLU A 209 19.13 25.34 -13.91
C GLU A 209 17.94 24.42 -14.21
N LYS A 210 18.16 23.23 -14.77
CA LYS A 210 17.09 22.31 -15.18
C LYS A 210 16.95 21.10 -14.27
N TYR A 211 18.04 20.66 -13.64
CA TYR A 211 18.11 19.45 -12.84
C TYR A 211 18.84 19.71 -11.53
N TYR A 212 18.30 19.20 -10.43
CA TYR A 212 19.06 19.08 -9.20
C TYR A 212 19.95 17.83 -9.27
N ASN A 213 21.26 18.03 -9.33
CA ASN A 213 22.24 16.96 -9.54
C ASN A 213 22.54 16.21 -8.22
N ILE A 214 22.37 14.90 -8.21
CA ILE A 214 22.66 14.00 -7.08
C ILE A 214 23.80 13.08 -7.47
N TYR A 215 24.96 13.22 -6.83
CA TYR A 215 26.16 12.42 -7.10
C TYR A 215 26.31 11.31 -6.07
N VAL A 216 26.30 10.06 -6.52
CA VAL A 216 26.45 8.88 -5.68
C VAL A 216 27.85 8.30 -5.89
N VAL A 217 28.65 8.32 -4.83
CA VAL A 217 30.10 8.04 -4.88
C VAL A 217 30.52 6.92 -3.95
N ASN A 218 31.69 6.32 -4.18
CA ASN A 218 32.23 5.25 -3.34
C ASN A 218 32.77 5.76 -1.99
N ALA A 219 33.40 6.94 -1.96
CA ALA A 219 34.04 7.54 -0.80
C ALA A 219 34.17 9.07 -0.94
N ILE A 220 34.43 9.76 0.18
CA ILE A 220 34.71 11.20 0.24
C ILE A 220 35.97 11.43 1.09
N ASN A 221 37.05 11.94 0.51
CA ASN A 221 38.37 12.10 1.16
C ASN A 221 38.86 10.81 1.87
N GLY A 222 38.63 9.64 1.26
CA GLY A 222 38.93 8.33 1.85
C GLY A 222 37.95 7.86 2.96
N SER A 223 36.96 8.68 3.32
CA SER A 223 35.85 8.25 4.16
C SER A 223 34.86 7.42 3.36
N SER A 224 34.52 6.26 3.89
CA SER A 224 33.59 5.30 3.32
C SER A 224 32.67 4.77 4.42
N CYS A 225 31.77 3.87 4.05
CA CYS A 225 30.86 3.19 4.96
C CYS A 225 31.63 2.39 6.05
N ASP A 226 32.81 1.86 5.70
CA ASP A 226 33.63 1.04 6.59
C ASP A 226 34.62 1.86 7.43
N THR A 227 35.09 2.98 6.88
CA THR A 227 36.13 3.81 7.51
C THR A 227 35.56 4.97 8.32
N GLY A 228 34.33 5.39 8.04
CA GLY A 228 33.68 6.53 8.68
C GLY A 228 34.26 7.89 8.28
N GLY A 229 33.55 8.96 8.63
CA GLY A 229 33.94 10.35 8.38
C GLY A 229 32.86 11.12 7.61
N THR A 230 33.22 11.79 6.52
CA THR A 230 32.24 12.54 5.71
C THR A 230 31.39 11.60 4.88
N PHE A 231 30.07 11.73 5.03
CA PHE A 231 29.09 10.85 4.41
C PHE A 231 28.29 11.51 3.27
N GLY A 232 28.24 12.83 3.26
CA GLY A 232 27.68 13.63 2.20
C GLY A 232 28.07 15.09 2.36
N TYR A 233 27.76 15.88 1.34
CA TYR A 233 27.77 17.33 1.37
C TYR A 233 26.87 17.89 0.27
N ALA A 234 26.33 19.09 0.47
CA ALA A 234 25.63 19.83 -0.57
C ALA A 234 26.04 21.31 -0.56
N THR A 235 25.81 21.98 -1.69
CA THR A 235 25.94 23.43 -1.77
C THR A 235 24.60 24.11 -1.57
N TYR A 236 24.61 25.27 -0.90
CA TYR A 236 23.42 26.10 -0.73
C TYR A 236 22.80 26.54 -2.05
N SER A 237 21.50 26.86 -2.02
CA SER A 237 20.73 27.30 -3.20
C SER A 237 21.28 28.54 -3.91
N THR A 238 22.14 29.32 -3.27
CA THR A 238 22.88 30.41 -3.91
C THR A 238 23.83 29.95 -5.01
N SER A 239 24.16 28.66 -5.05
CA SER A 239 25.02 28.05 -6.07
C SER A 239 24.22 27.61 -7.31
N HIS A 240 22.90 27.77 -7.29
CA HIS A 240 22.04 27.38 -8.40
C HIS A 240 22.47 28.00 -9.73
N GLY A 241 22.45 27.18 -10.79
CA GLY A 241 22.96 27.54 -12.11
C GLY A 241 24.49 27.49 -12.25
N THR A 242 25.24 27.17 -11.19
CA THR A 242 26.69 26.93 -11.26
C THR A 242 27.00 25.44 -11.24
N ILE A 243 28.14 25.06 -11.81
CA ILE A 243 28.64 23.67 -11.85
C ILE A 243 28.74 23.01 -10.46
N ASN A 244 28.93 23.81 -9.41
CA ASN A 244 29.03 23.34 -8.04
C ASN A 244 27.68 22.96 -7.40
N ASP A 245 26.56 23.32 -8.03
CA ASP A 245 25.23 23.02 -7.48
C ASP A 245 24.96 21.51 -7.38
N GLY A 246 24.20 21.11 -6.37
CA GLY A 246 23.79 19.73 -6.14
C GLY A 246 24.28 19.14 -4.82
N VAL A 247 24.12 17.82 -4.71
CA VAL A 247 24.42 17.04 -3.50
C VAL A 247 25.31 15.85 -3.84
N VAL A 248 26.29 15.57 -2.99
CA VAL A 248 27.16 14.40 -3.07
C VAL A 248 26.90 13.52 -1.86
N ILE A 249 26.75 12.21 -2.09
CA ILE A 249 26.44 11.24 -1.04
C ILE A 249 27.15 9.90 -1.31
N ILE A 250 27.60 9.24 -0.24
CA ILE A 250 28.19 7.90 -0.37
C ILE A 250 27.12 6.83 -0.66
N SER A 251 27.48 5.87 -1.52
CA SER A 251 26.57 4.89 -2.12
C SER A 251 25.77 4.05 -1.13
N CYS A 252 26.35 3.64 0.00
CA CYS A 252 25.66 2.80 0.98
C CYS A 252 24.54 3.51 1.73
N LEU A 253 24.65 4.83 1.92
CA LEU A 253 23.62 5.62 2.60
C LEU A 253 22.50 5.98 1.62
N PHE A 254 22.87 6.28 0.37
CA PHE A 254 21.91 6.51 -0.69
C PHE A 254 21.02 5.28 -0.94
N GLY A 255 21.62 4.09 -0.99
CA GLY A 255 20.90 2.84 -1.24
C GLY A 255 20.06 2.32 -0.08
N ASN A 256 19.98 3.05 1.05
CA ASN A 256 19.26 2.59 2.24
C ASN A 256 18.46 3.73 2.91
N PRO A 257 17.51 4.35 2.18
CA PRO A 257 16.84 5.59 2.57
C PRO A 257 15.95 5.45 3.81
N TYR A 258 15.46 4.24 4.12
CA TYR A 258 14.56 4.01 5.26
C TYR A 258 15.28 3.97 6.62
N TYR A 259 16.61 3.90 6.61
CA TYR A 259 17.43 3.78 7.83
C TYR A 259 18.34 4.98 8.06
N TYR A 260 18.59 5.79 7.03
CA TYR A 260 19.51 6.93 7.11
C TYR A 260 18.88 8.16 6.50
N THR A 261 18.82 9.24 7.28
CA THR A 261 18.32 10.55 6.84
C THR A 261 19.43 11.47 6.30
N THR A 262 20.54 10.89 5.84
CA THR A 262 21.71 11.68 5.42
C THR A 262 21.46 12.39 4.10
N LEU A 263 20.80 11.74 3.13
CA LEU A 263 20.45 12.40 1.87
C LEU A 263 19.53 13.60 2.12
N GLU A 264 18.56 13.43 3.01
CA GLU A 264 17.56 14.41 3.37
C GLU A 264 18.18 15.58 4.14
N HIS A 265 19.18 15.30 4.99
CA HIS A 265 20.01 16.30 5.64
C HIS A 265 20.78 17.15 4.62
N GLU A 266 21.47 16.51 3.67
CA GLU A 266 22.21 17.23 2.64
C GLU A 266 21.27 18.00 1.70
N LEU A 267 20.09 17.47 1.39
CA LEU A 267 19.07 18.22 0.67
C LEU A 267 18.58 19.42 1.46
N GLY A 268 18.47 19.32 2.79
CA GLY A 268 18.21 20.48 3.64
C GLY A 268 19.21 21.60 3.35
N HIS A 269 20.51 21.31 3.31
CA HIS A 269 21.53 22.28 2.87
C HIS A 269 21.31 22.75 1.42
N GLY A 270 21.02 21.84 0.49
CA GLY A 270 20.65 22.15 -0.90
C GLY A 270 19.54 23.22 -1.02
N PHE A 271 18.62 23.23 -0.05
CA PHE A 271 17.50 24.16 0.07
C PHE A 271 17.70 25.20 1.19
N SER A 272 18.94 25.60 1.45
CA SER A 272 19.29 26.71 2.35
C SER A 272 19.10 26.49 3.84
N LEU A 273 18.88 25.26 4.32
CA LEU A 273 18.83 25.00 5.75
C LEU A 273 20.25 24.92 6.33
N PRO A 274 20.59 25.71 7.36
CA PRO A 274 21.82 25.52 8.12
C PRO A 274 21.70 24.35 9.09
N HIS A 275 22.85 23.90 9.62
CA HIS A 275 22.85 23.04 10.80
C HIS A 275 22.16 23.75 11.98
N THR A 276 21.35 23.03 12.76
CA THR A 276 20.64 23.59 13.92
C THR A 276 21.55 24.19 14.99
N PHE A 277 22.81 23.75 15.03
CA PHE A 277 23.87 24.23 15.93
C PHE A 277 24.83 25.23 15.26
N ASN A 278 24.45 25.87 14.16
CA ASN A 278 25.36 26.77 13.44
C ASN A 278 25.96 27.84 14.36
N GLY A 279 27.28 28.09 14.24
CA GLY A 279 27.99 29.03 15.12
C GLY A 279 28.32 28.51 16.53
N ASP A 280 28.11 27.22 16.81
CA ASP A 280 28.49 26.59 18.08
C ASP A 280 30.01 26.54 18.31
N LEU A 281 30.79 26.35 17.24
CA LEU A 281 32.23 26.25 17.28
C LEU A 281 32.89 27.61 17.05
N ARG A 282 33.73 28.01 18.00
CA ARG A 282 34.63 29.17 17.91
C ARG A 282 36.08 28.72 18.04
N ILE A 283 36.99 29.42 17.36
CA ILE A 283 38.43 29.24 17.55
C ILE A 283 38.93 30.42 18.37
N GLU A 284 39.27 30.16 19.63
CA GLU A 284 39.81 31.14 20.56
C GLU A 284 41.26 30.75 20.90
N ASP A 285 42.22 31.63 20.61
CA ASP A 285 43.66 31.38 20.83
C ASP A 285 44.19 30.05 20.24
N GLY A 286 43.61 29.61 19.11
CA GLY A 286 43.97 28.35 18.45
C GLY A 286 43.35 27.10 19.07
N ILE A 287 42.44 27.26 20.03
CA ILE A 287 41.70 26.18 20.70
C ILE A 287 40.24 26.19 20.23
N GLN A 288 39.70 25.01 19.95
CA GLN A 288 38.28 24.84 19.66
C GLN A 288 37.45 25.00 20.94
N VAL A 289 36.55 25.97 20.94
CA VAL A 289 35.60 26.24 22.02
C VAL A 289 34.20 26.01 21.49
N TYR A 290 33.43 25.17 22.18
CA TYR A 290 32.03 24.89 21.84
C TYR A 290 31.11 25.69 22.76
N GLY A 291 30.18 26.44 22.19
CA GLY A 291 29.11 27.15 22.86
C GLY A 291 27.78 26.96 22.15
N CYS A 292 26.73 27.65 22.59
CA CYS A 292 25.42 27.54 21.95
C CYS A 292 25.45 28.17 20.56
N GLY A 293 25.12 27.35 19.56
CA GLY A 293 24.84 27.76 18.18
C GLY A 293 23.35 28.07 17.98
N ASP A 294 23.07 28.73 16.88
CA ASP A 294 21.74 29.16 16.44
C ASP A 294 21.74 29.20 14.91
N ASP A 295 20.80 28.48 14.31
CA ASP A 295 20.64 28.37 12.86
C ASP A 295 19.85 29.54 12.26
N GLY A 296 19.31 30.42 13.13
CA GLY A 296 18.56 31.61 12.75
C GLY A 296 17.10 31.33 12.38
N ILE A 297 16.60 30.11 12.61
CA ILE A 297 15.21 29.72 12.37
C ILE A 297 14.45 29.82 13.71
N GLU A 298 13.28 30.46 13.70
CA GLU A 298 12.60 30.85 14.95
C GLU A 298 12.14 29.64 15.79
N ASP A 299 11.77 28.54 15.14
CA ASP A 299 11.20 27.35 15.76
C ASP A 299 12.18 26.18 15.87
N THR A 300 13.48 26.46 15.83
CA THR A 300 14.58 25.53 16.14
C THR A 300 15.30 26.03 17.39
N ALA A 301 15.43 25.17 18.40
CA ALA A 301 16.06 25.56 19.66
C ALA A 301 17.58 25.69 19.52
N LYS A 302 18.16 26.72 20.14
CA LYS A 302 19.63 26.90 20.19
C LYS A 302 20.28 25.74 20.92
N HIS A 303 21.40 25.23 20.41
CA HIS A 303 22.09 24.10 21.05
C HIS A 303 23.56 23.99 20.62
N THR A 304 24.30 23.05 21.22
CA THR A 304 25.68 22.75 20.83
C THR A 304 25.74 21.49 19.97
N ARG A 305 26.78 21.31 19.15
CA ARG A 305 27.02 20.04 18.45
C ARG A 305 27.36 18.90 19.41
N SER A 306 27.79 19.16 20.65
CA SER A 306 28.07 18.09 21.62
C SER A 306 26.79 17.42 22.13
N THR A 307 25.66 18.14 22.23
CA THR A 307 24.33 17.51 22.42
C THR A 307 23.80 16.86 21.13
N ALA A 308 24.42 17.12 19.97
CA ALA A 308 24.17 16.42 18.72
C ALA A 308 25.04 15.16 18.51
N GLY A 309 26.23 15.12 19.10
CA GLY A 309 27.28 14.13 18.80
C GLY A 309 27.72 13.24 19.97
N ALA A 310 27.49 13.64 21.23
CA ALA A 310 27.44 12.67 22.33
C ALA A 310 26.08 11.97 22.24
N GLN A 311 26.01 10.66 22.50
CA GLN A 311 24.78 9.86 22.38
C GLN A 311 23.68 10.36 23.33
N VAL A 312 23.01 11.46 22.99
CA VAL A 312 21.78 11.89 23.64
C VAL A 312 20.71 10.89 23.20
N PRO A 313 20.05 10.20 24.16
CA PRO A 313 18.98 9.28 23.84
C PRO A 313 17.86 9.98 23.05
N CYS A 314 17.27 9.29 22.07
CA CYS A 314 16.19 9.84 21.23
C CYS A 314 14.98 10.36 22.03
N ASN A 315 14.82 9.88 23.26
CA ASN A 315 13.75 10.22 24.19
C ASN A 315 14.24 11.05 25.39
N SER A 316 15.42 11.69 25.29
CA SER A 316 15.92 12.56 26.35
C SER A 316 14.97 13.72 26.59
N THR A 317 14.54 13.89 27.83
CA THR A 317 13.76 15.03 28.31
C THR A 317 14.60 15.97 29.16
N GLU A 318 15.93 15.83 29.13
CA GLU A 318 16.82 16.72 29.84
C GLU A 318 16.69 18.15 29.31
N ILE A 319 16.87 19.13 30.21
CA ILE A 319 16.75 20.54 29.88
C ILE A 319 17.88 20.91 28.92
N ASN A 320 17.53 21.48 27.77
CA ASN A 320 18.49 22.08 26.86
C ASN A 320 19.08 23.34 27.51
N PHE A 321 20.33 23.28 27.96
CA PHE A 321 20.95 24.41 28.67
C PHE A 321 21.10 25.67 27.79
N CYS A 322 21.14 25.50 26.46
CA CYS A 322 21.29 26.60 25.52
C CYS A 322 20.00 27.39 25.30
N ASP A 323 18.85 26.74 25.47
CA ASP A 323 17.55 27.39 25.39
C ASP A 323 16.51 26.72 26.30
N PRO A 324 16.67 26.85 27.63
CA PRO A 324 15.82 26.15 28.61
C PRO A 324 14.39 26.71 28.67
N THR A 325 14.14 27.83 27.99
CA THR A 325 12.83 28.51 27.94
C THR A 325 12.19 28.44 26.56
N PHE A 326 12.75 27.62 25.67
CA PHE A 326 12.23 27.45 24.32
C PHE A 326 10.76 27.02 24.35
N ASN A 327 9.91 27.76 23.66
CA ASN A 327 8.47 27.55 23.63
C ASN A 327 7.90 28.09 22.31
N LYS A 328 8.14 27.34 21.24
CA LYS A 328 7.73 27.67 19.87
C LYS A 328 6.98 26.51 19.27
N VAL A 329 5.93 26.79 18.49
CA VAL A 329 5.21 25.77 17.74
C VAL A 329 6.11 25.33 16.58
N MET A 330 6.49 24.05 16.56
CA MET A 330 7.42 23.49 15.58
C MET A 330 6.68 22.75 14.46
N SER A 331 5.52 22.17 14.80
CA SER A 331 4.65 21.40 13.90
C SER A 331 3.19 21.44 14.40
N PRO A 332 2.21 20.86 13.67
CA PRO A 332 0.83 20.76 14.13
C PRO A 332 0.66 20.02 15.47
N THR A 333 1.57 19.10 15.79
CA THR A 333 1.47 18.21 16.95
C THR A 333 2.55 18.48 18.01
N LYS A 334 3.56 19.31 17.72
CA LYS A 334 4.69 19.57 18.61
C LYS A 334 4.92 21.07 18.86
N THR A 335 4.95 21.41 20.14
CA THR A 335 5.46 22.68 20.66
C THR A 335 6.72 22.40 21.45
N GLY A 336 7.80 23.13 21.15
CA GLY A 336 9.07 23.02 21.85
C GLY A 336 8.94 23.27 23.35
N THR A 337 9.76 22.57 24.12
CA THR A 337 9.67 22.50 25.58
C THR A 337 10.91 22.99 26.32
N GLY A 338 11.97 23.36 25.60
CA GLY A 338 13.28 23.69 26.16
C GLY A 338 14.07 22.46 26.57
N THR A 339 13.79 21.30 25.95
CA THR A 339 14.47 20.03 26.24
C THR A 339 15.30 19.55 25.06
N GLU A 340 16.19 18.60 25.29
CA GLU A 340 16.99 17.98 24.22
C GLU A 340 16.12 17.29 23.15
N GLN A 341 14.88 16.89 23.50
CA GLN A 341 13.91 16.33 22.56
C GLN A 341 13.53 17.30 21.41
N ASP A 342 13.66 18.61 21.63
CA ASP A 342 13.40 19.63 20.62
C ASP A 342 14.47 19.63 19.51
N ILE A 343 15.62 18.99 19.76
CA ILE A 343 16.83 19.09 18.93
C ILE A 343 17.21 17.75 18.29
N VAL A 344 17.17 16.65 19.06
CA VAL A 344 17.74 15.35 18.64
C VAL A 344 17.01 14.70 17.46
N LYS A 345 15.75 15.07 17.23
CA LYS A 345 14.92 14.56 16.13
C LYS A 345 15.05 15.41 14.85
N ASN A 346 15.59 16.62 14.93
CA ASN A 346 15.66 17.50 13.76
C ASN A 346 16.62 16.93 12.70
N ILE A 347 16.18 16.87 11.44
CA ILE A 347 16.99 16.32 10.34
C ILE A 347 18.28 17.11 10.11
N MET A 348 18.30 18.42 10.37
CA MET A 348 19.49 19.27 10.23
C MET A 348 20.49 19.17 11.40
N ASN A 349 20.30 18.18 12.26
CA ASN A 349 21.22 17.84 13.35
C ASN A 349 22.18 16.69 12.95
N TYR A 350 23.18 16.38 13.77
CA TYR A 350 24.13 15.26 13.59
C TYR A 350 23.80 14.02 14.44
N GLY A 351 22.68 14.04 15.16
CA GLY A 351 22.22 12.92 15.98
C GLY A 351 21.79 11.70 15.14
N SER A 352 21.54 10.58 15.82
CA SER A 352 21.11 9.31 15.19
C SER A 352 19.59 9.14 15.11
N CYS A 353 18.81 10.04 15.69
CA CYS A 353 17.36 9.92 15.88
C CYS A 353 16.55 10.86 14.98
N ARG A 354 17.17 11.33 13.90
CA ARG A 354 16.66 12.38 13.02
C ARG A 354 15.49 11.90 12.19
N ASN A 355 14.34 12.55 12.28
CA ASN A 355 13.14 12.19 11.53
C ASN A 355 12.13 13.33 11.31
N GLU A 356 12.44 14.58 11.64
CA GLU A 356 11.51 15.69 11.46
C GLU A 356 12.17 17.01 11.01
N PHE A 357 11.39 17.80 10.26
CA PHE A 357 11.61 19.23 10.01
C PHE A 357 10.55 20.08 10.71
N THR A 358 10.81 21.38 10.87
CA THR A 358 9.91 22.36 11.49
C THR A 358 9.24 23.30 10.48
N PHE A 359 8.18 24.01 10.88
CA PHE A 359 7.53 25.04 10.05
C PHE A 359 8.51 26.12 9.54
N GLY A 360 9.42 26.58 10.39
CA GLY A 360 10.44 27.56 10.02
C GLY A 360 11.41 27.02 8.97
N GLN A 361 11.77 25.73 9.07
CA GLN A 361 12.61 25.06 8.07
C GLN A 361 11.88 24.91 6.73
N GLN A 362 10.62 24.45 6.71
CA GLN A 362 9.82 24.41 5.47
C GLN A 362 9.75 25.78 4.81
N LYS A 363 9.49 26.83 5.58
CA LYS A 363 9.41 28.20 5.05
C LYS A 363 10.71 28.63 4.36
N LEU A 364 11.86 28.33 4.97
CA LEU A 364 13.16 28.67 4.40
C LEU A 364 13.47 27.84 3.14
N ALA A 365 13.19 26.54 3.17
CA ALA A 365 13.37 25.65 2.02
C ALA A 365 12.49 26.04 0.83
N ASN A 366 11.21 26.34 1.07
CA ASN A 366 10.29 26.82 0.03
C ASN A 366 10.72 28.19 -0.50
N SER A 367 11.24 29.08 0.34
CA SER A 367 11.80 30.36 -0.11
C SER A 367 13.03 30.15 -0.99
N ALA A 368 13.91 29.20 -0.64
CA ALA A 368 15.07 28.86 -1.47
C ALA A 368 14.64 28.32 -2.84
N LEU A 369 13.60 27.49 -2.89
CA LEU A 369 13.02 27.01 -4.14
C LEU A 369 12.43 28.15 -4.96
N LEU A 370 11.57 28.98 -4.37
CA LEU A 370 10.81 30.01 -5.07
C LEU A 370 11.65 31.22 -5.50
N LEU A 371 12.75 31.51 -4.79
CA LEU A 371 13.61 32.68 -5.08
C LEU A 371 14.87 32.33 -5.86
N ASN A 372 15.54 31.24 -5.49
CA ASN A 372 16.85 30.90 -6.06
C ASN A 372 16.76 29.77 -7.09
N ARG A 373 15.79 28.86 -6.97
CA ARG A 373 15.68 27.64 -7.79
C ARG A 373 14.37 27.56 -8.59
N THR A 374 13.77 28.70 -8.91
CA THR A 374 12.43 28.80 -9.54
C THR A 374 12.36 28.13 -10.92
N SER A 375 13.52 28.00 -11.58
CA SER A 375 13.70 27.28 -12.85
C SER A 375 13.23 25.82 -12.77
N TYR A 376 13.39 25.15 -11.63
CA TYR A 376 12.93 23.76 -11.43
C TYR A 376 11.42 23.61 -11.56
N ILE A 377 10.64 24.60 -11.10
CA ILE A 377 9.17 24.59 -11.15
C ILE A 377 8.67 24.63 -12.61
N ASN A 378 9.45 25.27 -13.50
CA ASN A 378 9.10 25.43 -14.91
C ASN A 378 9.89 24.48 -15.82
N SER A 379 10.66 23.55 -15.25
CA SER A 379 11.57 22.71 -16.01
C SER A 379 10.81 21.73 -16.90
N THR A 380 11.18 21.67 -18.18
CA THR A 380 10.65 20.66 -19.12
C THR A 380 11.23 19.27 -18.89
N ALA A 381 12.19 19.13 -17.96
CA ALA A 381 12.80 17.85 -17.59
C ALA A 381 11.79 16.78 -17.14
N LEU A 382 10.61 17.20 -16.68
CA LEU A 382 9.52 16.32 -16.24
C LEU A 382 8.33 16.30 -17.22
N ASN A 383 8.44 17.02 -18.35
CA ASN A 383 7.41 17.13 -19.37
C ASN A 383 7.73 16.22 -20.55
N SER A 384 7.81 14.91 -20.32
CA SER A 384 7.75 13.95 -21.42
C SER A 384 6.32 13.89 -21.96
N SER A 385 5.97 14.85 -22.84
CA SER A 385 4.77 14.71 -23.68
C SER A 385 4.94 13.67 -24.81
N SER A 386 6.07 12.95 -24.82
CA SER A 386 6.34 11.78 -25.68
C SER A 386 7.36 10.83 -25.02
N ASP A 387 6.97 9.56 -24.87
CA ASP A 387 7.83 8.36 -24.88
C ASP A 387 8.60 7.91 -23.61
N PHE A 388 8.03 8.10 -22.41
CA PHE A 388 8.19 7.12 -21.30
C PHE A 388 7.06 6.10 -21.27
N LEU A 389 6.50 5.76 -22.43
CA LEU A 389 5.51 4.71 -22.51
C LEU A 389 6.23 3.37 -22.30
N LYS A 390 5.97 2.78 -21.13
CA LYS A 390 6.10 1.35 -20.92
C LYS A 390 5.40 0.62 -22.08
N PRO A 391 5.76 -0.64 -22.41
CA PRO A 391 5.01 -1.37 -23.42
C PRO A 391 3.52 -1.29 -23.09
N ASP A 392 2.69 -0.85 -24.04
CA ASP A 392 1.24 -0.77 -23.81
C ASP A 392 0.70 -2.19 -23.92
N VAL A 393 0.43 -2.80 -22.77
CA VAL A 393 -0.01 -4.19 -22.68
C VAL A 393 -1.52 -4.23 -22.74
N SER A 394 -2.04 -5.03 -23.64
CA SER A 394 -3.45 -5.36 -23.78
C SER A 394 -3.67 -6.85 -23.62
N PHE A 395 -4.84 -7.20 -23.12
CA PHE A 395 -5.29 -8.58 -23.02
C PHE A 395 -6.68 -8.67 -23.66
N SER A 396 -6.86 -9.65 -24.54
CA SER A 396 -8.13 -9.97 -25.14
C SER A 396 -8.47 -11.42 -24.83
N GLU A 397 -9.56 -11.66 -24.10
CA GLU A 397 -10.10 -13.00 -23.90
C GLU A 397 -10.56 -13.59 -25.23
N ASN A 398 -10.31 -14.89 -25.42
CA ASN A 398 -10.83 -15.59 -26.58
C ASN A 398 -12.21 -16.14 -26.24
N GLN A 399 -13.28 -15.57 -26.82
CA GLN A 399 -14.66 -15.90 -26.44
C GLN A 399 -15.09 -17.35 -26.71
N GLU A 400 -14.30 -18.11 -27.48
CA GLU A 400 -14.63 -19.50 -27.85
C GLU A 400 -13.73 -20.56 -27.19
N GLN A 401 -12.68 -20.18 -26.45
CA GLN A 401 -11.73 -21.12 -25.81
C GLN A 401 -11.31 -20.63 -24.42
N THR A 402 -10.76 -21.53 -23.59
CA THR A 402 -10.19 -21.24 -22.27
C THR A 402 -8.98 -20.29 -22.29
N GLY A 403 -8.68 -19.63 -23.41
CA GLY A 403 -7.45 -18.88 -23.63
C GLY A 403 -7.64 -17.38 -23.78
N GLY A 404 -6.54 -16.67 -23.99
CA GLY A 404 -6.56 -15.25 -24.30
C GLY A 404 -5.30 -14.85 -25.04
N THR A 405 -5.33 -13.69 -25.69
CA THR A 405 -4.16 -13.12 -26.36
C THR A 405 -3.66 -11.95 -25.55
N ILE A 406 -2.41 -12.04 -25.11
CA ILE A 406 -1.68 -10.90 -24.59
C ILE A 406 -1.00 -10.24 -25.77
N SER A 407 -1.23 -8.95 -25.97
CA SER A 407 -0.54 -8.15 -26.99
C SER A 407 0.13 -6.96 -26.33
N TRP A 408 1.24 -6.49 -26.88
CA TRP A 408 1.90 -5.28 -26.39
C TRP A 408 2.40 -4.41 -27.53
N VAL A 409 2.36 -3.09 -27.32
CA VAL A 409 2.98 -2.13 -28.22
C VAL A 409 4.26 -1.62 -27.57
N ASN A 410 5.39 -1.91 -28.20
CA ASN A 410 6.67 -1.33 -27.81
C ASN A 410 6.82 0.07 -28.41
N TYR A 411 7.38 0.97 -27.61
CA TYR A 411 7.74 2.31 -28.05
C TYR A 411 9.26 2.38 -28.25
N GLY A 412 9.71 2.56 -29.49
CA GLY A 412 11.13 2.53 -29.89
C GLY A 412 11.65 1.15 -30.33
N ASP A 413 12.93 1.09 -30.68
CA ASP A 413 13.59 -0.13 -31.17
C ASP A 413 13.98 -1.07 -30.00
N VAL A 414 13.21 -2.14 -29.83
CA VAL A 414 13.40 -3.14 -28.77
C VAL A 414 14.26 -4.30 -29.27
N LYS A 415 15.26 -4.71 -28.49
CA LYS A 415 16.10 -5.91 -28.73
C LYS A 415 15.35 -7.20 -28.41
N SER A 416 14.63 -7.22 -27.29
CA SER A 416 13.89 -8.40 -26.84
C SER A 416 12.79 -8.03 -25.86
N ASN A 417 11.71 -8.78 -25.86
CA ASN A 417 10.70 -8.78 -24.82
C ASN A 417 10.77 -10.08 -24.02
N THR A 418 10.53 -10.00 -22.72
CA THR A 418 10.34 -11.15 -21.84
C THR A 418 9.03 -10.99 -21.10
N ILE A 419 8.22 -12.04 -21.13
CA ILE A 419 6.85 -12.06 -20.62
C ILE A 419 6.76 -13.11 -19.53
N TYR A 420 6.15 -12.74 -18.40
CA TYR A 420 5.86 -13.64 -17.30
C TYR A 420 4.41 -13.47 -16.87
N LEU A 421 3.70 -14.58 -16.69
CA LEU A 421 2.35 -14.65 -16.16
C LEU A 421 2.38 -15.42 -14.85
N TYR A 422 1.85 -14.80 -13.80
CA TYR A 422 1.75 -15.38 -12.47
C TYR A 422 0.28 -15.49 -12.05
N SER A 423 -0.03 -16.44 -11.17
CA SER A 423 -1.29 -16.43 -10.42
C SER A 423 -1.32 -15.26 -9.44
N ALA A 424 -2.50 -14.92 -8.93
CA ALA A 424 -2.64 -13.92 -7.87
C ALA A 424 -1.76 -14.20 -6.64
N GLN A 425 -1.50 -15.47 -6.34
CA GLN A 425 -0.68 -15.95 -5.23
C GLN A 425 0.82 -16.01 -5.57
N GLY A 426 1.23 -15.55 -6.76
CA GLY A 426 2.63 -15.44 -7.16
C GLY A 426 3.24 -16.70 -7.78
N SER A 427 2.45 -17.76 -8.01
CA SER A 427 2.93 -18.97 -8.70
C SER A 427 3.10 -18.68 -10.19
N PHE A 428 4.24 -19.05 -10.77
CA PHE A 428 4.47 -18.92 -12.21
C PHE A 428 3.54 -19.85 -12.99
N ILE A 429 2.76 -19.29 -13.93
CA ILE A 429 1.84 -20.03 -14.80
C ILE A 429 2.48 -20.26 -16.16
N ASN A 430 2.90 -19.19 -16.83
CA ASN A 430 3.43 -19.25 -18.19
C ASN A 430 4.36 -18.05 -18.47
N GLY A 431 5.21 -18.14 -19.50
CA GLY A 431 6.11 -17.07 -19.89
C GLY A 431 6.89 -17.38 -21.16
N GLY A 432 7.57 -16.39 -21.71
CA GLY A 432 8.36 -16.54 -22.92
C GLY A 432 9.21 -15.31 -23.23
N SER A 433 10.14 -15.46 -24.18
CA SER A 433 10.92 -14.34 -24.71
C SER A 433 10.74 -14.24 -26.22
N THR A 434 10.64 -13.02 -26.73
CA THR A 434 10.47 -12.74 -28.16
C THR A 434 11.45 -11.64 -28.58
N THR A 435 11.91 -11.68 -29.83
CA THR A 435 12.69 -10.58 -30.42
C THR A 435 11.86 -9.71 -31.36
N THR A 436 10.84 -10.29 -32.00
CA THR A 436 9.99 -9.59 -32.99
C THR A 436 8.50 -9.77 -32.77
N ALA A 437 8.08 -10.73 -31.93
CA ALA A 437 6.67 -10.96 -31.68
C ALA A 437 6.17 -10.00 -30.60
N ASN A 438 5.00 -9.39 -30.85
CA ASN A 438 4.35 -8.43 -29.96
C ASN A 438 3.07 -9.01 -29.32
N GLN A 439 2.90 -10.33 -29.39
CA GLN A 439 1.76 -11.02 -28.81
C GLN A 439 2.13 -12.45 -28.40
N ILE A 440 1.43 -12.97 -27.40
CA ILE A 440 1.45 -14.38 -26.97
C ILE A 440 0.00 -14.85 -26.80
N ASN A 441 -0.29 -16.01 -27.36
CA ASN A 441 -1.54 -16.72 -27.12
C ASN A 441 -1.35 -17.60 -25.88
N LEU A 442 -2.30 -17.51 -24.97
CA LEU A 442 -2.42 -18.40 -23.83
C LEU A 442 -3.46 -19.46 -24.17
N ASP A 443 -3.05 -20.72 -24.13
CA ASP A 443 -3.93 -21.85 -24.42
C ASP A 443 -4.98 -22.07 -23.32
N TYR A 444 -4.66 -21.64 -22.08
CA TYR A 444 -5.53 -21.81 -20.93
C TYR A 444 -5.30 -20.71 -19.85
N ILE A 445 -6.39 -20.07 -19.46
CA ILE A 445 -6.60 -19.16 -18.33
C ILE A 445 -7.86 -19.69 -17.63
N ASP A 446 -7.72 -20.02 -16.35
CA ASP A 446 -8.85 -20.36 -15.50
C ASP A 446 -9.84 -19.18 -15.46
N GLN A 447 -11.14 -19.46 -15.58
CA GLN A 447 -12.18 -18.42 -15.59
C GLN A 447 -12.42 -17.89 -14.17
N GLY A 448 -12.79 -16.61 -14.05
CA GLY A 448 -13.05 -16.00 -12.74
C GLY A 448 -11.80 -15.82 -11.88
N MET A 449 -10.60 -15.84 -12.46
CA MET A 449 -9.32 -15.77 -11.75
C MET A 449 -8.61 -14.44 -11.98
N LYS A 450 -7.76 -14.08 -11.02
CA LYS A 450 -6.84 -12.94 -11.13
C LYS A 450 -5.43 -13.41 -11.48
N HIS A 451 -4.85 -12.76 -12.47
CA HIS A 451 -3.49 -13.02 -12.95
C HIS A 451 -2.66 -11.74 -12.99
N ASN A 452 -1.38 -11.88 -12.67
CA ASN A 452 -0.40 -10.79 -12.77
C ASN A 452 0.47 -11.02 -13.99
N LEU A 453 0.37 -10.13 -14.97
CA LEU A 453 1.17 -10.14 -16.18
C LEU A 453 2.32 -9.12 -16.05
N LEU A 454 3.52 -9.57 -16.39
CA LEU A 454 4.74 -8.77 -16.43
C LEU A 454 5.33 -8.84 -17.84
N VAL A 455 5.47 -7.69 -18.50
CA VAL A 455 6.16 -7.55 -19.79
C VAL A 455 7.40 -6.68 -19.60
N SER A 456 8.58 -7.25 -19.84
CA SER A 456 9.86 -6.56 -19.80
C SER A 456 10.42 -6.40 -21.21
N SER A 457 10.51 -5.16 -21.69
CA SER A 457 11.12 -4.80 -22.98
C SER A 457 12.55 -4.31 -22.75
N ASN A 458 13.51 -4.92 -23.44
CA ASN A 458 14.93 -4.59 -23.36
C ASN A 458 15.37 -3.82 -24.61
N TYR A 459 15.99 -2.66 -24.41
CA TYR A 459 16.35 -1.72 -25.48
C TYR A 459 17.86 -1.72 -25.77
N ASP A 460 18.27 -1.07 -26.86
CA ASP A 460 19.66 -1.08 -27.32
C ASP A 460 20.69 -0.58 -26.30
N ASN A 461 20.28 0.28 -25.37
CA ASN A 461 21.11 0.87 -24.29
C ASN A 461 21.05 0.10 -22.96
N ASP A 462 20.65 -1.18 -22.96
CA ASP A 462 20.41 -2.00 -21.76
C ASP A 462 19.34 -1.43 -20.79
N ILE A 463 18.53 -0.50 -21.29
CA ILE A 463 17.36 0.01 -20.59
C ILE A 463 16.29 -1.07 -20.62
N LYS A 464 15.86 -1.52 -19.44
CA LYS A 464 14.70 -2.41 -19.29
C LYS A 464 13.48 -1.57 -18.93
N ARG A 465 12.48 -1.56 -19.82
CA ARG A 465 11.16 -1.03 -19.51
C ARG A 465 10.27 -2.18 -19.09
N ILE A 466 9.47 -1.98 -18.06
CA ILE A 466 8.63 -3.02 -17.49
C ILE A 466 7.22 -2.46 -17.40
N GLU A 467 6.25 -3.19 -17.96
CA GLU A 467 4.84 -2.98 -17.66
C GLU A 467 4.28 -4.17 -16.89
N GLU A 468 3.46 -3.87 -15.90
CA GLU A 468 2.72 -4.82 -15.09
C GLU A 468 1.23 -4.57 -15.30
N LYS A 469 0.47 -5.63 -15.57
CA LYS A 469 -0.97 -5.54 -15.79
C LYS A 469 -1.69 -6.66 -15.06
N VAL A 470 -2.68 -6.28 -14.26
CA VAL A 470 -3.63 -7.24 -13.68
C VAL A 470 -4.62 -7.65 -14.75
N ILE A 471 -4.81 -8.95 -14.90
CA ILE A 471 -5.81 -9.54 -15.78
C ILE A 471 -6.81 -10.27 -14.89
N ASN A 472 -8.07 -9.86 -14.95
CA ASN A 472 -9.18 -10.55 -14.30
C ASN A 472 -9.94 -11.29 -15.39
N SER A 473 -9.91 -12.63 -15.35
CA SER A 473 -10.67 -13.43 -16.30
C SER A 473 -12.14 -13.50 -15.87
N LYS A 474 -13.04 -13.51 -16.86
CA LYS A 474 -14.49 -13.53 -16.61
C LYS A 474 -15.01 -14.96 -16.51
N ILE A 475 -16.06 -15.13 -15.72
CA ILE A 475 -16.92 -16.31 -15.75
C ILE A 475 -17.88 -16.15 -16.93
N VAL A 476 -17.73 -17.00 -17.94
CA VAL A 476 -18.46 -16.91 -19.22
C VAL A 476 -19.25 -18.18 -19.57
N ARG A 477 -19.14 -19.19 -18.70
CA ARG A 477 -19.77 -20.51 -18.76
C ARG A 477 -19.97 -21.02 -17.33
N GLU A 478 -20.50 -22.23 -17.18
CA GLU A 478 -20.65 -22.87 -15.86
C GLU A 478 -19.34 -22.81 -15.06
N TYR A 479 -19.45 -22.34 -13.81
CA TYR A 479 -18.35 -22.13 -12.87
C TYR A 479 -18.72 -22.69 -11.51
N PHE A 480 -17.73 -23.20 -10.79
CA PHE A 480 -17.88 -23.76 -9.46
C PHE A 480 -16.61 -23.52 -8.65
N ASP A 481 -16.79 -23.00 -7.44
CA ASP A 481 -15.75 -22.80 -6.43
C ASP A 481 -16.24 -23.46 -5.13
N ASP A 482 -15.53 -24.52 -4.71
CA ASP A 482 -15.78 -25.26 -3.47
C ASP A 482 -14.85 -24.78 -2.33
N PHE A 483 -13.97 -23.82 -2.60
CA PHE A 483 -13.04 -23.23 -1.62
C PHE A 483 -12.06 -24.20 -0.93
N GLU A 484 -12.01 -25.46 -1.36
CA GLU A 484 -11.14 -26.50 -0.76
C GLU A 484 -9.68 -26.38 -1.24
N ASP A 485 -9.46 -25.87 -2.45
CA ASP A 485 -8.14 -25.70 -3.05
C ASP A 485 -7.82 -24.21 -3.24
N ILE A 486 -7.07 -23.64 -2.27
CA ILE A 486 -6.64 -22.23 -2.29
C ILE A 486 -5.88 -21.80 -3.54
N SER A 487 -5.35 -22.75 -4.34
CA SER A 487 -4.69 -22.44 -5.62
C SER A 487 -5.66 -22.21 -6.78
N LYS A 488 -6.95 -22.53 -6.59
CA LYS A 488 -8.02 -22.45 -7.57
C LYS A 488 -9.13 -21.47 -7.20
N ILE A 489 -9.01 -20.80 -6.05
CA ILE A 489 -9.98 -19.80 -5.61
C ILE A 489 -9.94 -18.61 -6.58
N GLY A 490 -11.12 -18.21 -7.06
CA GLY A 490 -11.32 -17.09 -7.97
C GLY A 490 -10.83 -15.74 -7.45
N ASP A 491 -11.01 -14.70 -8.27
CA ASP A 491 -10.84 -13.27 -7.94
C ASP A 491 -11.90 -12.77 -6.94
N TRP A 492 -11.94 -13.40 -5.76
CA TRP A 492 -12.75 -12.99 -4.64
C TRP A 492 -12.09 -11.81 -3.90
N ILE A 493 -12.88 -10.79 -3.62
CA ILE A 493 -12.41 -9.54 -3.01
C ILE A 493 -13.05 -9.39 -1.63
N VAL A 494 -12.23 -9.17 -0.60
CA VAL A 494 -12.70 -8.85 0.75
C VAL A 494 -12.52 -7.36 1.00
N LEU A 495 -13.61 -6.68 1.33
CA LEU A 495 -13.61 -5.28 1.73
C LEU A 495 -14.04 -5.19 3.19
N ASN A 496 -13.17 -4.63 4.03
CA ASN A 496 -13.45 -4.43 5.44
C ASN A 496 -13.70 -2.94 5.72
N GLY A 497 -14.96 -2.56 5.87
CA GLY A 497 -15.39 -1.23 6.29
C GLY A 497 -15.74 -1.12 7.77
N GLY A 498 -15.88 -2.26 8.46
CA GLY A 498 -16.32 -2.35 9.85
C GLY A 498 -15.19 -2.74 10.79
N ASP A 499 -15.35 -3.88 11.43
CA ASP A 499 -14.44 -4.35 12.47
C ASP A 499 -13.33 -5.28 11.93
N GLN A 500 -12.36 -5.66 12.76
CA GLN A 500 -11.20 -6.47 12.30
C GLN A 500 -11.53 -7.95 11.93
N SER A 501 -12.72 -8.43 12.28
CA SER A 501 -13.23 -9.80 12.12
C SER A 501 -13.99 -10.02 10.80
N SER A 502 -13.46 -9.47 9.70
CA SER A 502 -14.03 -9.59 8.34
C SER A 502 -14.02 -11.01 7.76
N TRP A 503 -14.51 -11.14 6.52
CA TRP A 503 -14.56 -12.38 5.74
C TRP A 503 -13.18 -13.04 5.58
N ARG A 504 -13.12 -14.35 5.84
CA ARG A 504 -11.91 -15.16 5.73
C ARG A 504 -12.24 -16.55 5.19
N LEU A 505 -11.28 -17.13 4.46
CA LEU A 505 -11.32 -18.53 4.02
C LEU A 505 -10.72 -19.49 5.05
N ARG A 506 -9.85 -18.98 5.93
CA ARG A 506 -9.16 -19.79 6.94
C ARG A 506 -8.96 -19.03 8.24
N THR A 507 -9.45 -19.59 9.34
CA THR A 507 -9.30 -19.00 10.68
C THR A 507 -9.04 -20.07 11.72
N ASN A 508 -8.11 -19.80 12.64
CA ASN A 508 -7.95 -20.58 13.86
C ASN A 508 -8.75 -19.92 14.98
N LEU A 509 -9.74 -20.62 15.50
CA LEU A 509 -10.55 -20.15 16.61
C LEU A 509 -9.79 -20.30 17.94
N THR A 510 -10.21 -19.51 18.94
CA THR A 510 -9.69 -19.60 20.32
C THR A 510 -9.93 -20.97 20.96
N SER A 511 -10.91 -21.75 20.45
CA SER A 511 -11.16 -23.15 20.84
C SER A 511 -10.04 -24.11 20.39
N GLY A 512 -9.17 -23.68 19.47
CA GLY A 512 -8.16 -24.53 18.82
C GLY A 512 -8.67 -25.23 17.55
N GLU A 513 -9.93 -25.02 17.17
CA GLU A 513 -10.50 -25.50 15.91
C GLU A 513 -10.05 -24.62 14.74
N THR A 514 -9.81 -25.24 13.59
CA THR A 514 -9.54 -24.55 12.34
C THR A 514 -10.78 -24.64 11.46
N ILE A 515 -11.26 -23.48 10.98
CA ILE A 515 -12.27 -23.39 9.93
C ILE A 515 -11.53 -23.17 8.61
N GLU A 516 -11.77 -24.05 7.64
CA GLU A 516 -11.29 -23.96 6.26
C GLU A 516 -12.33 -24.61 5.31
N GLY A 517 -12.19 -24.40 4.00
CA GLY A 517 -13.13 -24.94 2.99
C GLY A 517 -14.40 -24.13 2.77
N ALA A 518 -14.57 -22.98 3.44
CA ALA A 518 -15.69 -22.08 3.23
C ALA A 518 -15.33 -20.64 3.62
N TRP A 519 -15.95 -19.66 2.98
CA TRP A 519 -15.90 -18.27 3.43
C TRP A 519 -16.72 -18.12 4.70
N HIS A 520 -16.16 -17.43 5.68
CA HIS A 520 -16.85 -17.14 6.92
C HIS A 520 -16.56 -15.73 7.40
N ILE A 521 -17.59 -15.08 7.93
CA ILE A 521 -17.46 -13.82 8.68
C ILE A 521 -17.45 -14.14 10.18
N LEU A 522 -16.57 -13.47 10.92
CA LEU A 522 -16.28 -13.81 12.30
C LEU A 522 -16.90 -12.80 13.26
N TYR A 523 -17.39 -13.31 14.39
CA TYR A 523 -17.89 -12.52 15.51
C TYR A 523 -17.07 -11.27 15.89
N ASN A 524 -17.80 -10.17 16.10
CA ASN A 524 -17.33 -9.01 16.88
C ASN A 524 -18.41 -8.49 17.85
N ALA A 525 -18.01 -8.31 19.12
CA ALA A 525 -18.90 -7.87 20.20
C ALA A 525 -19.11 -6.34 20.28
N THR A 526 -18.26 -5.56 19.61
CA THR A 526 -18.04 -4.14 19.94
C THR A 526 -18.24 -3.18 18.77
N THR A 527 -18.04 -3.63 17.54
CA THR A 527 -18.20 -2.83 16.34
C THR A 527 -18.96 -3.69 15.34
N ALA A 528 -19.94 -3.09 14.67
CA ALA A 528 -20.71 -3.79 13.67
C ALA A 528 -19.84 -4.05 12.45
N HIS A 529 -20.14 -5.14 11.74
CA HIS A 529 -19.61 -5.35 10.41
C HIS A 529 -20.03 -4.21 9.48
N ASP A 530 -19.21 -3.96 8.48
CA ASP A 530 -19.56 -3.25 7.23
C ASP A 530 -18.68 -3.90 6.15
N ASP A 531 -18.84 -5.20 6.05
CA ASP A 531 -17.88 -6.12 5.45
C ASP A 531 -18.46 -6.76 4.19
N TYR A 532 -17.74 -6.64 3.08
CA TYR A 532 -18.15 -7.19 1.79
C TYR A 532 -17.23 -8.33 1.37
N LEU A 533 -17.81 -9.42 0.92
CA LEU A 533 -17.16 -10.41 0.09
C LEU A 533 -17.72 -10.27 -1.32
N ILE A 534 -16.87 -10.06 -2.32
CA ILE A 534 -17.30 -9.81 -3.70
C ILE A 534 -16.77 -10.91 -4.61
N SER A 535 -17.64 -11.50 -5.41
CA SER A 535 -17.32 -12.58 -6.35
C SER A 535 -16.40 -12.13 -7.50
N PRO A 536 -15.83 -13.09 -8.26
CA PRO A 536 -15.25 -12.82 -9.57
C PRO A 536 -16.25 -12.18 -10.55
N ILE A 537 -15.74 -11.64 -11.66
CA ILE A 537 -16.56 -11.04 -12.72
C ILE A 537 -17.36 -12.13 -13.45
N ILE A 538 -18.67 -11.91 -13.59
CA ILE A 538 -19.59 -12.75 -14.35
C ILE A 538 -20.05 -11.98 -15.59
N GLU A 539 -19.81 -12.53 -16.78
CA GLU A 539 -20.47 -12.06 -18.00
C GLU A 539 -21.84 -12.77 -18.07
N VAL A 540 -22.93 -12.04 -17.84
CA VAL A 540 -24.27 -12.64 -17.75
C VAL A 540 -24.81 -12.94 -19.14
N LYS A 541 -24.99 -14.23 -19.43
CA LYS A 541 -25.49 -14.74 -20.70
C LYS A 541 -26.76 -15.55 -20.48
N ASP A 542 -27.81 -15.18 -21.20
CA ASP A 542 -29.08 -15.89 -21.25
C ASP A 542 -28.86 -17.40 -21.41
N GLY A 543 -29.39 -18.17 -20.47
CA GLY A 543 -29.31 -19.62 -20.44
C GLY A 543 -27.91 -20.22 -20.30
N ILE A 544 -26.91 -19.46 -19.84
CA ILE A 544 -25.54 -19.97 -19.62
C ILE A 544 -24.98 -19.55 -18.26
N THR A 545 -25.02 -18.26 -17.93
CA THR A 545 -24.47 -17.65 -16.70
C THR A 545 -25.46 -16.66 -16.08
N ASP A 546 -26.74 -16.83 -16.41
CA ASP A 546 -27.90 -16.06 -15.93
C ASP A 546 -28.39 -16.50 -14.55
N GLY A 547 -27.67 -17.38 -13.85
CA GLY A 547 -27.99 -17.76 -12.47
C GLY A 547 -26.77 -17.99 -11.61
N ILE A 548 -26.97 -17.80 -10.30
CA ILE A 548 -25.99 -18.16 -9.27
C ILE A 548 -26.62 -19.07 -8.22
N SER A 549 -25.80 -19.87 -7.54
CA SER A 549 -26.20 -20.53 -6.30
C SER A 549 -25.04 -20.69 -5.34
N PHE A 550 -25.31 -20.73 -4.04
CA PHE A 550 -24.31 -21.01 -3.00
C PHE A 550 -24.96 -21.70 -1.81
N ASN A 551 -24.19 -22.45 -1.04
CA ASN A 551 -24.61 -22.99 0.24
C ASN A 551 -24.28 -22.01 1.36
N ALA A 552 -25.18 -21.84 2.32
CA ALA A 552 -24.88 -21.06 3.51
C ALA A 552 -25.53 -21.64 4.78
N LYS A 553 -24.89 -21.39 5.92
CA LYS A 553 -25.41 -21.73 7.26
C LYS A 553 -24.98 -20.68 8.29
N ASN A 554 -25.73 -20.58 9.38
CA ASN A 554 -25.31 -19.90 10.60
C ASN A 554 -24.70 -20.92 11.57
N GLU A 555 -23.75 -20.52 12.40
CA GLU A 555 -23.27 -21.40 13.48
C GLU A 555 -24.26 -21.47 14.65
N SER A 556 -25.09 -20.45 14.81
CA SER A 556 -26.03 -20.33 15.93
C SER A 556 -27.32 -19.63 15.50
N MET A 557 -28.46 -20.28 15.74
CA MET A 557 -29.77 -19.65 15.60
C MET A 557 -30.10 -18.68 16.75
N THR A 558 -29.25 -18.58 17.77
CA THR A 558 -29.40 -17.60 18.87
C THR A 558 -28.70 -16.28 18.53
N TRP A 559 -27.64 -16.34 17.75
CA TRP A 559 -26.75 -15.23 17.40
C TRP A 559 -26.51 -15.28 15.89
N MET A 560 -27.55 -14.92 15.14
CA MET A 560 -27.65 -15.12 13.71
C MET A 560 -27.00 -13.98 12.95
N GLU A 561 -26.15 -14.34 12.00
CA GLU A 561 -25.66 -13.45 10.97
C GLU A 561 -26.69 -13.33 9.83
N ASP A 562 -26.88 -12.10 9.39
CA ASP A 562 -27.74 -11.71 8.27
C ASP A 562 -26.86 -11.11 7.18
N ILE A 563 -26.99 -11.61 5.94
CA ILE A 563 -26.20 -11.16 4.79
C ILE A 563 -27.11 -10.55 3.72
N ASP A 564 -26.75 -9.37 3.25
CA ASP A 564 -27.34 -8.76 2.06
C ASP A 564 -26.58 -9.21 0.81
N LEU A 565 -27.32 -9.46 -0.28
CA LEU A 565 -26.79 -9.90 -1.56
C LEU A 565 -27.03 -8.83 -2.63
N TYR A 566 -25.95 -8.24 -3.10
CA TYR A 566 -25.96 -7.16 -4.08
C TYR A 566 -25.42 -7.60 -5.45
N VAL A 567 -25.93 -6.95 -6.50
CA VAL A 567 -25.30 -6.95 -7.82
C VAL A 567 -24.47 -5.70 -7.95
N ILE A 568 -23.18 -5.85 -8.24
CA ILE A 568 -22.18 -4.80 -8.31
C ILE A 568 -21.61 -4.77 -9.72
N ASP A 569 -21.20 -3.61 -10.22
CA ASP A 569 -20.50 -3.51 -11.50
C ASP A 569 -19.15 -4.25 -11.50
N GLU A 570 -18.62 -4.56 -12.69
CA GLU A 570 -17.38 -5.32 -12.86
C GLU A 570 -16.15 -4.71 -12.14
N ASN A 571 -16.15 -3.39 -11.94
CA ASN A 571 -15.06 -2.64 -11.30
C ASN A 571 -15.32 -2.37 -9.80
N TYR A 572 -16.37 -2.98 -9.22
CA TYR A 572 -16.73 -2.86 -7.81
C TYR A 572 -16.77 -1.39 -7.34
N GLN A 573 -17.43 -0.51 -8.11
CA GLN A 573 -17.59 0.91 -7.84
C GLN A 573 -19.04 1.31 -7.52
N ILE A 574 -20.01 0.54 -8.02
CA ILE A 574 -21.44 0.88 -8.01
C ILE A 574 -22.25 -0.38 -7.74
N ILE A 575 -23.11 -0.33 -6.73
CA ILE A 575 -24.20 -1.30 -6.57
C ILE A 575 -25.25 -1.01 -7.65
N LEU A 576 -25.45 -1.99 -8.53
CA LEU A 576 -26.41 -1.95 -9.64
C LEU A 576 -27.82 -2.37 -9.20
N GLY A 577 -27.90 -3.27 -8.23
CA GLY A 577 -29.16 -3.74 -7.67
C GLY A 577 -28.97 -4.64 -6.45
N THR A 578 -30.09 -5.10 -5.89
CA THR A 578 -30.14 -5.96 -4.72
C THR A 578 -30.88 -7.23 -5.08
N LEU A 579 -30.25 -8.39 -4.91
CA LEU A 579 -30.87 -9.69 -5.12
C LEU A 579 -31.72 -10.07 -3.91
N GLN A 580 -31.19 -9.88 -2.72
CA GLN A 580 -31.93 -10.10 -1.48
C GLN A 580 -31.27 -9.38 -0.31
N GLU A 581 -32.06 -8.96 0.67
CA GLU A 581 -31.59 -8.41 1.94
C GLU A 581 -31.89 -9.40 3.08
N ASN A 582 -31.08 -9.35 4.13
CA ASN A 582 -31.25 -10.12 5.37
C ASN A 582 -31.41 -11.63 5.12
N ILE A 583 -30.51 -12.23 4.33
CA ILE A 583 -30.44 -13.69 4.21
C ILE A 583 -29.96 -14.24 5.55
N THR A 584 -30.84 -14.97 6.25
CA THR A 584 -30.56 -15.64 7.54
C THR A 584 -30.59 -17.17 7.38
N PRO A 585 -29.47 -17.83 7.10
CA PRO A 585 -29.43 -19.28 6.98
C PRO A 585 -29.63 -20.02 8.30
N PRO A 586 -30.12 -21.28 8.26
CA PRO A 586 -30.23 -22.11 9.45
C PRO A 586 -28.87 -22.68 9.89
N GLU A 587 -28.84 -23.46 10.98
CA GLU A 587 -27.63 -24.17 11.46
C GLU A 587 -27.10 -25.28 10.53
N GLU A 588 -27.87 -25.63 9.50
CA GLU A 588 -27.53 -26.63 8.48
C GLU A 588 -27.32 -25.90 7.14
N TYR A 589 -26.41 -26.40 6.30
CA TYR A 589 -26.22 -25.81 4.98
C TYR A 589 -27.52 -25.83 4.17
N LEU A 590 -27.92 -24.65 3.72
CA LEU A 590 -29.04 -24.43 2.81
C LEU A 590 -28.52 -23.83 1.52
N ASN A 591 -28.99 -24.36 0.39
CA ASN A 591 -28.65 -23.84 -0.91
C ASN A 591 -29.57 -22.66 -1.25
N TYR A 592 -28.96 -21.54 -1.63
CA TYR A 592 -29.60 -20.33 -2.12
C TYR A 592 -29.33 -20.20 -3.61
N LYS A 593 -30.31 -19.70 -4.36
CA LYS A 593 -30.23 -19.57 -5.81
C LYS A 593 -30.92 -18.29 -6.24
N PHE A 594 -30.27 -17.54 -7.13
CA PHE A 594 -30.77 -16.26 -7.60
C PHE A 594 -30.68 -16.17 -9.13
N ASP A 595 -31.67 -15.49 -9.70
CA ASP A 595 -31.79 -15.19 -11.12
C ASP A 595 -31.03 -13.89 -11.42
N LEU A 596 -30.23 -13.90 -12.47
CA LEU A 596 -29.47 -12.75 -12.97
C LEU A 596 -29.96 -12.28 -14.35
N SER A 597 -31.08 -12.80 -14.85
CA SER A 597 -31.60 -12.48 -16.19
C SER A 597 -31.78 -10.97 -16.44
N GLU A 598 -32.06 -10.18 -15.40
CA GLU A 598 -32.15 -8.70 -15.52
C GLU A 598 -30.82 -8.02 -15.93
N TYR A 599 -29.70 -8.73 -15.76
CA TYR A 599 -28.35 -8.24 -16.03
C TYR A 599 -27.74 -8.86 -17.29
N GLU A 600 -28.52 -9.59 -18.10
CA GLU A 600 -28.07 -10.16 -19.37
C GLU A 600 -27.34 -9.14 -20.26
N GLY A 601 -26.19 -9.55 -20.78
CA GLY A 601 -25.31 -8.69 -21.59
C GLY A 601 -24.43 -7.73 -20.78
N GLN A 602 -24.48 -7.77 -19.46
CA GLN A 602 -23.62 -6.98 -18.56
C GLN A 602 -22.54 -7.84 -17.91
N ASN A 603 -21.44 -7.21 -17.53
CA ASN A 603 -20.45 -7.80 -16.63
C ASN A 603 -20.76 -7.32 -15.21
N ILE A 604 -20.98 -8.25 -14.29
CA ILE A 604 -21.35 -7.96 -12.91
C ILE A 604 -20.50 -8.75 -11.93
N ARG A 605 -20.59 -8.39 -10.65
CA ARG A 605 -20.09 -9.16 -9.50
C ARG A 605 -21.21 -9.30 -8.48
N ILE A 606 -21.10 -10.30 -7.62
CA ILE A 606 -22.05 -10.56 -6.54
C ILE A 606 -21.38 -10.16 -5.23
N GLY A 607 -21.98 -9.23 -4.49
CA GLY A 607 -21.51 -8.77 -3.19
C GLY A 607 -22.32 -9.38 -2.05
N PHE A 608 -21.64 -9.99 -1.09
CA PHE A 608 -22.18 -10.47 0.18
C PHE A 608 -21.80 -9.48 1.26
N HIS A 609 -22.76 -8.76 1.80
CA HIS A 609 -22.53 -7.68 2.76
C HIS A 609 -23.10 -8.02 4.13
N SER A 610 -22.27 -7.88 5.17
CA SER A 610 -22.72 -7.96 6.56
C SER A 610 -22.67 -6.60 7.22
N THR A 611 -23.73 -6.28 7.98
CA THR A 611 -23.84 -5.10 8.84
C THR A 611 -24.11 -5.44 10.30
N THR A 612 -24.02 -6.73 10.65
CA THR A 612 -24.46 -7.24 11.95
C THR A 612 -23.50 -6.84 13.08
N LEU A 613 -24.01 -6.84 14.31
CA LEU A 613 -23.25 -6.58 15.53
C LEU A 613 -23.54 -7.70 16.52
N ASP A 614 -22.48 -8.21 17.16
CA ASP A 614 -22.57 -9.21 18.23
C ASP A 614 -23.27 -10.51 17.77
N GLN A 615 -23.00 -10.96 16.54
CA GLN A 615 -23.52 -12.20 15.93
C GLN A 615 -22.40 -13.20 15.66
N TYR A 616 -22.68 -14.51 15.61
CA TYR A 616 -21.61 -15.51 15.81
C TYR A 616 -20.74 -15.79 14.57
N ILE A 617 -21.17 -16.67 13.66
CA ILE A 617 -20.42 -17.00 12.44
C ILE A 617 -21.42 -17.35 11.34
N PHE A 618 -21.26 -16.73 10.18
CA PHE A 618 -21.90 -17.10 8.92
C PHE A 618 -20.92 -17.92 8.08
N TYR A 619 -21.40 -18.92 7.36
CA TYR A 619 -20.61 -19.65 6.37
C TYR A 619 -21.25 -19.53 4.99
N MET A 620 -20.44 -19.30 3.97
CA MET A 620 -20.77 -19.41 2.56
C MET A 620 -19.84 -20.40 1.88
N ASP A 621 -20.41 -21.33 1.15
CA ASP A 621 -19.71 -22.44 0.51
C ASP A 621 -20.33 -22.77 -0.87
N ASP A 622 -19.68 -23.60 -1.67
CA ASP A 622 -20.17 -24.15 -2.93
C ASP A 622 -20.75 -23.09 -3.91
N PHE A 623 -19.99 -22.02 -4.19
CA PHE A 623 -20.46 -20.95 -5.08
C PHE A 623 -20.45 -21.43 -6.54
N LYS A 624 -21.60 -21.29 -7.22
CA LYS A 624 -21.82 -21.72 -8.60
C LYS A 624 -22.39 -20.59 -9.43
N VAL A 625 -21.95 -20.53 -10.68
CA VAL A 625 -22.55 -19.73 -11.74
C VAL A 625 -22.93 -20.67 -12.87
N GLY A 626 -24.11 -20.50 -13.44
CA GLY A 626 -24.59 -21.37 -14.51
C GLY A 626 -25.94 -20.93 -15.04
N ASN A 627 -26.56 -21.79 -15.84
CA ASN A 627 -27.90 -21.52 -16.35
C ASN A 627 -28.90 -21.55 -15.19
N TYR A 628 -29.66 -20.48 -15.01
CA TYR A 628 -30.63 -20.36 -13.92
C TYR A 628 -31.61 -21.53 -13.90
N ASN A 629 -32.06 -22.06 -15.03
CA ASN A 629 -33.00 -23.18 -15.08
C ASN A 629 -32.36 -24.54 -14.76
N THR A 630 -31.05 -24.73 -15.00
CA THR A 630 -30.37 -26.02 -14.80
C THR A 630 -29.53 -26.08 -13.52
N LEU A 631 -29.19 -24.93 -12.92
CA LEU A 631 -28.55 -24.87 -11.61
C LEU A 631 -29.40 -25.65 -10.61
N SER A 632 -28.82 -26.74 -10.13
CA SER A 632 -29.50 -27.70 -9.28
C SER A 632 -29.74 -27.08 -7.91
N LEU A 633 -31.02 -26.95 -7.53
CA LEU A 633 -31.39 -26.73 -6.14
C LEU A 633 -31.12 -28.03 -5.38
N ASN A 634 -30.27 -28.00 -4.37
CA ASN A 634 -30.34 -29.04 -3.34
C ASN A 634 -31.59 -28.88 -2.47
N LYS A 635 -32.28 -27.72 -2.54
CA LYS A 635 -33.49 -27.46 -1.76
C LYS A 635 -34.24 -26.21 -2.21
N ILE A 636 -35.50 -26.35 -2.60
CA ILE A 636 -36.40 -25.22 -2.85
C ILE A 636 -36.68 -24.54 -1.51
N ILE A 637 -36.33 -23.26 -1.34
CA ILE A 637 -37.01 -22.37 -0.37
C ILE A 637 -38.24 -21.87 -1.12
N ASN A 638 -39.43 -22.33 -0.75
CA ASN A 638 -40.65 -21.84 -1.38
C ASN A 638 -41.14 -20.61 -0.62
N ASP A 639 -40.86 -19.42 -1.15
CA ASP A 639 -41.30 -18.15 -0.55
C ASP A 639 -42.82 -18.02 -0.45
N GLU A 640 -43.57 -18.86 -1.18
CA GLU A 640 -45.01 -18.99 -1.08
C GLU A 640 -45.51 -19.50 0.29
N ILE A 641 -44.65 -20.11 1.10
CA ILE A 641 -45.10 -20.66 2.39
C ILE A 641 -45.36 -19.55 3.41
N THR A 642 -46.61 -19.39 3.82
CA THR A 642 -47.02 -18.42 4.86
C THR A 642 -47.89 -19.08 5.92
N ILE A 643 -47.92 -18.51 7.13
CA ILE A 643 -48.76 -19.00 8.22
C ILE A 643 -49.73 -17.93 8.70
N TYR A 644 -50.99 -18.30 8.91
CA TYR A 644 -52.01 -17.37 9.40
C TYR A 644 -53.18 -18.06 10.12
N PRO A 645 -53.86 -17.36 11.04
CA PRO A 645 -53.45 -16.09 11.63
C PRO A 645 -52.21 -16.28 12.50
N ASN A 646 -51.37 -15.25 12.59
CA ASN A 646 -50.24 -15.20 13.48
C ASN A 646 -50.14 -13.77 14.04
N PRO A 647 -50.57 -13.50 15.29
CA PRO A 647 -50.84 -14.45 16.37
C PRO A 647 -52.05 -15.38 16.19
N VAL A 648 -51.96 -16.60 16.74
CA VAL A 648 -52.99 -17.65 16.64
C VAL A 648 -53.62 -17.97 18.00
N ASN A 649 -54.94 -18.19 18.03
CA ASN A 649 -55.67 -18.61 19.24
C ASN A 649 -55.91 -20.13 19.31
N SER A 650 -56.33 -20.74 18.21
CA SER A 650 -56.71 -22.17 18.21
C SER A 650 -56.40 -22.88 16.90
N ILE A 651 -56.62 -22.26 15.75
CA ILE A 651 -56.39 -22.89 14.44
C ILE A 651 -55.34 -22.09 13.67
N LEU A 652 -54.23 -22.74 13.33
CA LEU A 652 -53.17 -22.23 12.46
C LEU A 652 -53.38 -22.79 11.05
N LYS A 653 -53.26 -21.95 10.03
CA LYS A 653 -53.22 -22.38 8.63
C LYS A 653 -51.85 -22.14 8.04
N ILE A 654 -51.41 -23.06 7.19
CA ILE A 654 -50.21 -22.96 6.38
C ILE A 654 -50.67 -22.90 4.93
N ASP A 655 -50.28 -21.84 4.24
CA ASP A 655 -50.52 -21.65 2.80
C ASP A 655 -49.21 -21.87 2.05
N GLY A 656 -49.29 -22.43 0.85
CA GLY A 656 -48.14 -22.96 0.10
C GLY A 656 -48.07 -24.50 0.05
N GLU A 657 -47.28 -25.05 -0.88
CA GLU A 657 -47.07 -26.50 -1.01
C GLU A 657 -46.06 -27.03 0.02
N PHE A 658 -46.47 -28.03 0.81
CA PHE A 658 -45.61 -28.67 1.79
C PHE A 658 -46.01 -30.13 2.05
N THR A 659 -45.09 -30.94 2.59
CA THR A 659 -45.34 -32.33 3.03
C THR A 659 -45.50 -32.44 4.54
N ASN A 660 -44.82 -31.60 5.32
CA ASN A 660 -44.85 -31.67 6.77
C ASN A 660 -44.54 -30.33 7.46
N ALA A 661 -45.07 -30.11 8.66
CA ALA A 661 -44.83 -28.94 9.48
C ALA A 661 -44.58 -29.35 10.94
N LYS A 662 -43.47 -28.87 11.51
CA LYS A 662 -43.01 -29.19 12.87
C LYS A 662 -42.96 -27.93 13.72
N ILE A 663 -43.62 -27.94 14.87
CA ILE A 663 -43.68 -26.82 15.82
C ILE A 663 -42.80 -27.16 17.04
N TYR A 664 -41.88 -26.26 17.37
CA TYR A 664 -40.90 -26.37 18.45
C TYR A 664 -41.12 -25.28 19.50
N ASP A 665 -40.80 -25.56 20.75
CA ASP A 665 -40.65 -24.51 21.76
C ASP A 665 -39.33 -23.72 21.58
N LEU A 666 -39.16 -22.63 22.34
CA LEU A 666 -37.96 -21.79 22.29
C LEU A 666 -36.67 -22.51 22.74
N LYS A 667 -36.77 -23.72 23.30
CA LYS A 667 -35.62 -24.55 23.69
C LYS A 667 -35.30 -25.62 22.64
N GLY A 668 -35.95 -25.56 21.47
CA GLY A 668 -35.74 -26.50 20.37
C GLY A 668 -36.42 -27.86 20.57
N LYS A 669 -37.29 -28.03 21.58
CA LYS A 669 -38.03 -29.28 21.77
C LYS A 669 -39.21 -29.32 20.81
N LEU A 670 -39.33 -30.41 20.05
CA LEU A 670 -40.51 -30.67 19.19
C LEU A 670 -41.76 -30.82 20.06
N ILE A 671 -42.78 -30.01 19.80
CA ILE A 671 -44.06 -29.97 20.51
C ILE A 671 -45.18 -30.59 19.68
N MET A 672 -45.18 -30.36 18.37
CA MET A 672 -46.22 -30.84 17.45
C MET A 672 -45.67 -31.04 16.04
N GLU A 673 -46.25 -31.97 15.29
CA GLU A 673 -45.95 -32.26 13.89
C GLU A 673 -47.24 -32.53 13.13
N SER A 674 -47.38 -32.04 11.90
CA SER A 674 -48.59 -32.17 11.08
C SER A 674 -48.27 -32.09 9.60
N SER A 675 -48.86 -32.98 8.79
CA SER A 675 -48.88 -32.89 7.32
C SER A 675 -50.06 -32.09 6.76
N GLU A 676 -51.01 -31.69 7.62
CA GLU A 676 -52.22 -30.96 7.22
C GLU A 676 -51.99 -29.44 7.21
N SER A 677 -52.56 -28.75 6.22
CA SER A 677 -52.50 -27.28 6.06
C SER A 677 -53.29 -26.51 7.12
N VAL A 678 -54.06 -27.22 7.95
CA VAL A 678 -54.85 -26.67 9.06
C VAL A 678 -54.50 -27.44 10.32
N ILE A 679 -53.89 -26.75 11.30
CA ILE A 679 -53.35 -27.34 12.52
C ILE A 679 -54.10 -26.77 13.73
N ASP A 680 -54.63 -27.66 14.59
CA ASP A 680 -55.21 -27.27 15.88
C ASP A 680 -54.10 -27.12 16.93
N VAL A 681 -53.83 -25.87 17.30
CA VAL A 681 -52.84 -25.46 18.29
C VAL A 681 -53.47 -25.02 19.61
N SER A 682 -54.76 -25.31 19.84
CA SER A 682 -55.50 -24.91 21.05
C SER A 682 -54.87 -25.41 22.35
N GLN A 683 -54.19 -26.56 22.30
CA GLN A 683 -53.54 -27.19 23.45
C GLN A 683 -52.17 -26.57 23.78
N LEU A 684 -51.63 -25.72 22.91
CA LEU A 684 -50.36 -25.05 23.15
C LEU A 684 -50.53 -23.92 24.18
N PRO A 685 -49.71 -23.87 25.25
CA PRO A 685 -49.65 -22.71 26.14
C PRO A 685 -49.34 -21.42 25.39
N LYS A 686 -49.80 -20.28 25.92
CA LYS A 686 -49.46 -18.95 25.38
C LYS A 686 -47.94 -18.75 25.42
N SER A 687 -47.31 -18.67 24.26
CA SER A 687 -45.86 -18.55 24.09
C SER A 687 -45.52 -18.23 22.63
N ILE A 688 -44.26 -17.91 22.38
CA ILE A 688 -43.67 -17.95 21.04
C ILE A 688 -43.18 -19.38 20.79
N TYR A 689 -43.40 -19.87 19.57
CA TYR A 689 -42.95 -21.15 19.05
C TYR A 689 -42.22 -20.93 17.72
N ILE A 690 -41.46 -21.93 17.29
CA ILE A 690 -40.82 -21.96 15.97
C ILE A 690 -41.56 -23.01 15.15
N ILE A 691 -42.07 -22.66 13.97
CA ILE A 691 -42.63 -23.63 13.03
C ILE A 691 -41.68 -23.82 11.85
N LYS A 692 -41.29 -25.07 11.60
CA LYS A 692 -40.49 -25.51 10.46
C LYS A 692 -41.41 -26.20 9.47
N VAL A 693 -41.60 -25.63 8.28
CA VAL A 693 -42.38 -26.22 7.19
C VAL A 693 -41.42 -26.91 6.21
N ILE A 694 -41.76 -28.12 5.79
CA ILE A 694 -40.95 -29.07 5.02
C ILE A 694 -41.73 -29.39 3.76
N ALA A 695 -41.16 -29.15 2.57
CA ALA A 695 -41.82 -29.49 1.32
C ALA A 695 -41.45 -30.88 0.78
N ASN A 696 -40.23 -31.39 1.01
CA ASN A 696 -39.79 -32.72 0.53
C ASN A 696 -39.14 -33.56 1.65
N GLU A 697 -39.06 -34.89 1.47
CA GLU A 697 -38.83 -35.91 2.52
C GLU A 697 -37.52 -35.77 3.35
N GLU A 698 -36.58 -34.89 3.02
CA GLU A 698 -35.32 -34.80 3.76
C GLU A 698 -34.91 -33.41 4.25
N SER A 699 -35.72 -32.35 4.07
CA SER A 699 -35.16 -31.01 4.33
C SER A 699 -36.18 -29.86 4.59
N VAL A 700 -35.97 -29.08 5.68
CA VAL A 700 -36.81 -27.93 6.11
C VAL A 700 -36.77 -26.76 5.12
N VAL A 701 -37.92 -26.39 4.55
CA VAL A 701 -38.07 -25.42 3.46
C VAL A 701 -38.30 -23.99 3.96
N LYS A 702 -38.92 -23.80 5.13
CA LYS A 702 -39.11 -22.47 5.73
C LYS A 702 -39.22 -22.56 7.24
N THR A 703 -38.54 -21.67 7.96
CA THR A 703 -38.68 -21.54 9.42
C THR A 703 -39.37 -20.21 9.73
N LEU A 704 -40.48 -20.25 10.47
CA LEU A 704 -41.31 -19.09 10.77
C LEU A 704 -41.56 -19.00 12.28
N LYS A 705 -41.70 -17.78 12.79
CA LYS A 705 -42.10 -17.50 14.17
C LYS A 705 -43.61 -17.66 14.32
N LEU A 706 -44.07 -18.47 15.27
CA LEU A 706 -45.48 -18.63 15.62
C LEU A 706 -45.77 -18.02 16.99
N ILE A 707 -46.73 -17.10 17.08
CA ILE A 707 -47.15 -16.45 18.32
C ILE A 707 -48.49 -17.05 18.75
N LYS A 708 -48.51 -17.78 19.88
CA LYS A 708 -49.73 -18.36 20.46
C LYS A 708 -50.31 -17.44 21.53
N GLU A 709 -51.53 -16.98 21.33
CA GLU A 709 -52.30 -16.15 22.26
C GLU A 709 -53.31 -16.90 23.11
#